data_AF-A0A2E7CGG6-F1
#
_entry.id   AF-A0A2E7CGG6-F1
#
_cell.length_a   1.000
_cell.length_b   1.000
_cell.length_c   1.000
_cell.angle_alpha   90.00
_cell.angle_beta   90.00
_cell.angle_gamma   90.00
#
_symmetry.space_group_name_H-M   'P 1'
#
loop_
_entity.id
_entity.type
_entity.pdbx_description
1 polymer ?
#
loop_
_entity_poly.entity_id
_entity_poly.type
_entity_poly.pdbx_seq_one_letter_code
_entity_poly.pdbx_strand_id
1 'polypeptide(L)'
;MITLLLSCAGEDPQGWISSENTGGPTVVYELTALPLPEIPLPNDQATRLDPTSPTGRRLNISEEATTEYERRTRRSFNELDGFGAYAPIIVSFDQPLDVADIHSRMGQNDDFRDDALFLLNTDPSCSRYGEEIALDMGRGRFPTTLFKYGKRIPNPDAPDGVYWDDDKNLFFDFDERFDHRTLIFEERNEDLNGNGVLDDGEDLDFDGRLDIANFIDPTACEGLTDVEESRCIADNMMSFYDRAANRLILRPIWPMEQQCTHTVVLTKRLKGENGLSIQSPFPYVNPQGQTQDVALSEPFLSRYNLNAEDVAFAWSFTVGSMTLEIEKLREGLYESGPFARLGNEFPTSTFEPWIRGDLADSADIESPEGKEDDVLFDGACSGAAFTWLWGPSGLNEWAPNMCALSTDLSTMGGLFGGQFKAPNLLIDKDGIATESYPADNDERWEMNATTGEAIYGDSDVTFWCAIPQELDTSCSEGNPEGTPFCKPYPVVLYAHGYGSSRAEISLHMGRHTAMGYALCALDSYGHGLNRWKEDAQAGATLTLAGLEFTRNGVPEISPLMTNGRDRDLNNDGLSDPGADMWTSDLFHTKDMVRQSVLEYIQFVRILRDMNGESTDANGSILGDLDGDGLVDIGGADNTIGMWGISLGGILSGVMAGAEPSLDSVSPNAGGAGLADITVRSGQQGVPQAVVMPMLGQLVVGCLPTDANQNPITEGDDLNDCLNNGGNASEVGELRLAFISNDNARASLKEFASISSVEVGDRIVVVNLSTGEEKEAYVNSRGSFRLGIAADALDSISRRPILGAQENQIGPFIATDPTLLADAIEVHHYRGEDLLSTVSTFQKEVEFQGTRYPEESTLVVLQEGLGYERNDPDFVRFLVIAQAALSSADPGIWGAHTFLQPLDTSYDPNTRDTHVLMMPTAGDVQVPVNTGIAMGRITGLFGSWLRDESIPAEYGWRELFVPDERYGVSIDQHLIDTYVVEGDPKLQRYADNYLISDTLEGTDIPQGTTQPNVIFDIDNVSDGTAAFSCGNSDWSGPSENGCPDELEGIEVFFPVPYAEPGMELRLNKPRSEGHYDAFRVPLLRPAGQHGIYNAQPFRIFDADAYMVNYTVRFLGSGGANVEDESGCDCTASHPVPYIRDGESITPALGDRACEAEDLHLCPEECSEWGLYTPDIAECVTD
;
A
#
# COMPACT_ATOMS: atom_id res chain seq x y z
N MET A 1 28.90 -59.10 -33.56
CA MET A 1 27.58 -59.07 -34.22
C MET A 1 27.12 -57.63 -34.10
N ILE A 2 27.06 -56.95 -35.24
CA ILE A 2 26.77 -55.52 -35.35
C ILE A 2 25.24 -55.35 -35.36
N THR A 3 24.71 -54.51 -34.48
CA THR A 3 23.36 -53.95 -34.63
C THR A 3 23.51 -52.44 -34.64
N LEU A 4 23.38 -51.83 -35.84
CA LEU A 4 23.31 -50.38 -36.04
C LEU A 4 22.03 -49.86 -35.37
N LEU A 5 22.15 -48.90 -34.47
CA LEU A 5 21.09 -47.93 -34.20
C LEU A 5 21.19 -46.85 -35.28
N LEU A 6 20.23 -46.86 -36.21
CA LEU A 6 19.95 -45.75 -37.10
C LEU A 6 19.38 -44.61 -36.24
N SER A 7 20.18 -43.57 -35.98
CA SER A 7 19.61 -42.28 -35.57
C SER A 7 18.89 -41.72 -36.80
N CYS A 8 17.58 -41.52 -36.69
CA CYS A 8 16.89 -40.63 -37.60
C CYS A 8 17.55 -39.25 -37.44
N ALA A 9 18.26 -38.78 -38.46
CA ALA A 9 18.50 -37.36 -38.63
C ALA A 9 17.13 -36.75 -38.96
N GLY A 10 16.42 -36.28 -37.91
CA GLY A 10 15.32 -35.35 -38.11
C GLY A 10 15.87 -34.07 -38.74
N GLU A 11 15.03 -33.35 -39.49
CA GLU A 11 15.36 -32.00 -39.93
C GLU A 11 15.75 -31.17 -38.70
N ASP A 12 16.84 -30.39 -38.79
CA ASP A 12 17.21 -29.46 -37.73
C ASP A 12 15.99 -28.59 -37.40
N PRO A 13 15.57 -28.46 -36.13
CA PRO A 13 14.42 -27.65 -35.76
C PRO A 13 14.60 -26.23 -36.31
N GLN A 14 13.70 -25.81 -37.20
CA GLN A 14 13.70 -24.44 -37.75
C GLN A 14 13.04 -23.50 -36.74
N GLY A 15 13.60 -22.31 -36.52
CA GLY A 15 12.91 -21.24 -35.80
C GLY A 15 11.78 -20.63 -36.66
N TRP A 16 11.00 -19.71 -36.10
CA TRP A 16 9.77 -19.22 -36.75
C TRP A 16 10.09 -18.53 -38.09
N ILE A 17 10.99 -17.56 -38.08
CA ILE A 17 11.40 -16.75 -39.25
C ILE A 17 12.87 -16.41 -39.11
N SER A 18 13.62 -16.38 -40.21
CA SER A 18 15.02 -15.97 -40.19
C SER A 18 15.18 -14.53 -39.71
N SER A 19 16.14 -14.32 -38.80
CA SER A 19 16.53 -12.98 -38.35
C SER A 19 17.31 -12.24 -39.44
N GLU A 20 17.17 -10.92 -39.50
CA GLU A 20 18.00 -10.04 -40.32
C GLU A 20 19.09 -9.40 -39.47
N ASN A 21 20.33 -9.37 -39.96
CA ASN A 21 21.40 -8.60 -39.32
C ASN A 21 21.31 -7.15 -39.83
N THR A 22 20.77 -6.28 -38.99
CA THR A 22 20.53 -4.87 -39.28
C THR A 22 21.70 -4.00 -38.84
N GLY A 23 22.50 -4.47 -37.88
CA GLY A 23 23.53 -3.68 -37.19
C GLY A 23 22.98 -2.73 -36.12
N GLY A 24 21.68 -2.83 -35.80
CA GLY A 24 21.06 -2.12 -34.68
C GLY A 24 21.23 -2.85 -33.34
N PRO A 25 20.59 -2.36 -32.27
CA PRO A 25 20.68 -2.97 -30.94
C PRO A 25 20.23 -4.43 -30.93
N THR A 26 21.01 -5.28 -30.28
CA THR A 26 20.73 -6.71 -30.14
C THR A 26 20.07 -6.97 -28.80
N VAL A 27 18.99 -7.75 -28.78
CA VAL A 27 18.38 -8.22 -27.52
C VAL A 27 19.40 -9.05 -26.74
N VAL A 28 19.62 -8.72 -25.46
CA VAL A 28 20.50 -9.47 -24.56
C VAL A 28 19.82 -10.79 -24.19
N TYR A 29 20.56 -11.89 -24.33
CA TYR A 29 20.05 -13.23 -24.04
C TYR A 29 21.16 -14.16 -23.53
N GLU A 30 21.45 -14.08 -22.23
CA GLU A 30 22.50 -14.80 -21.53
C GLU A 30 21.93 -15.69 -20.42
N LEU A 31 21.57 -16.93 -20.77
CA LEU A 31 21.02 -17.91 -19.82
C LEU A 31 21.99 -18.33 -18.70
N THR A 32 23.29 -18.08 -18.88
CA THR A 32 24.34 -18.48 -17.93
C THR A 32 24.95 -17.28 -17.21
N ALA A 33 24.35 -16.09 -17.33
CA ALA A 33 24.74 -14.96 -16.51
C ALA A 33 24.54 -15.32 -15.02
N LEU A 34 25.41 -14.78 -14.17
CA LEU A 34 25.40 -14.99 -12.73
C LEU A 34 25.21 -13.63 -12.04
N PRO A 35 24.46 -13.58 -10.92
CA PRO A 35 23.83 -14.73 -10.24
C PRO A 35 22.51 -15.19 -10.89
N LEU A 36 21.91 -14.38 -11.76
CA LEU A 36 20.67 -14.66 -12.48
C LEU A 36 20.85 -14.48 -14.01
N PRO A 37 20.09 -15.20 -14.85
CA PRO A 37 20.19 -15.09 -16.30
C PRO A 37 19.78 -13.70 -16.80
N GLU A 38 20.52 -13.12 -17.76
CA GLU A 38 20.16 -11.85 -18.41
C GLU A 38 19.39 -12.15 -19.69
N ILE A 39 18.08 -12.35 -19.55
CA ILE A 39 17.15 -12.60 -20.66
C ILE A 39 15.94 -11.69 -20.49
N PRO A 40 15.11 -11.50 -21.54
CA PRO A 40 13.80 -10.90 -21.34
C PRO A 40 13.04 -11.66 -20.25
N LEU A 41 12.39 -10.95 -19.32
CA LEU A 41 11.60 -11.52 -18.23
C LEU A 41 10.24 -10.81 -18.16
N PRO A 42 9.13 -11.51 -17.91
CA PRO A 42 8.97 -12.97 -17.80
C PRO A 42 9.29 -13.75 -19.08
N ASN A 43 9.69 -15.02 -18.94
CA ASN A 43 10.08 -15.90 -20.06
C ASN A 43 10.02 -17.39 -19.69
N ASP A 44 9.37 -18.21 -20.52
CA ASP A 44 9.21 -19.64 -20.27
C ASP A 44 10.52 -20.44 -20.28
N GLN A 45 11.63 -19.89 -20.79
CA GLN A 45 12.95 -20.49 -20.67
C GLN A 45 13.50 -20.40 -19.23
N ALA A 46 12.97 -19.49 -18.41
CA ALA A 46 13.21 -19.43 -16.97
C ALA A 46 12.18 -20.24 -16.16
N THR A 47 11.57 -21.26 -16.78
CA THR A 47 10.63 -22.18 -16.11
C THR A 47 11.07 -23.63 -16.28
N ARG A 48 10.58 -24.49 -15.38
CA ARG A 48 10.68 -25.95 -15.49
C ARG A 48 9.29 -26.54 -15.71
N LEU A 49 9.20 -27.62 -16.46
CA LEU A 49 7.95 -28.35 -16.63
C LEU A 49 7.61 -29.14 -15.35
N ASP A 50 6.39 -28.96 -14.85
CA ASP A 50 5.87 -29.67 -13.70
C ASP A 50 4.37 -30.00 -13.92
N PRO A 51 4.02 -31.26 -14.26
CA PRO A 51 2.63 -31.65 -14.51
C PRO A 51 1.73 -31.62 -13.28
N THR A 52 2.28 -31.37 -12.08
CA THR A 52 1.51 -31.22 -10.84
C THR A 52 1.12 -29.77 -10.56
N SER A 53 1.68 -28.81 -11.29
CA SER A 53 1.29 -27.40 -11.22
C SER A 53 0.07 -27.12 -12.13
N PRO A 54 -0.79 -26.15 -11.79
CA PRO A 54 -1.96 -25.80 -12.61
C PRO A 54 -1.65 -25.47 -14.07
N THR A 55 -0.55 -24.77 -14.32
CA THR A 55 -0.12 -24.36 -15.68
C THR A 55 0.76 -25.41 -16.38
N GLY A 56 1.17 -26.48 -15.67
CA GLY A 56 2.18 -27.42 -16.14
C GLY A 56 3.63 -26.88 -16.03
N ARG A 57 3.85 -25.71 -15.44
CA ARG A 57 5.15 -25.06 -15.25
C ARG A 57 5.35 -24.56 -13.82
N ARG A 58 6.61 -24.40 -13.43
CA ARG A 58 7.02 -23.57 -12.29
C ARG A 58 8.20 -22.70 -12.67
N LEU A 59 8.35 -21.56 -12.02
CA LEU A 59 9.56 -20.75 -12.21
C LEU A 59 10.81 -21.56 -11.86
N ASN A 60 11.92 -21.27 -12.52
CA ASN A 60 13.17 -22.00 -12.37
C ASN A 60 14.34 -21.02 -12.19
N ILE A 61 14.41 -20.48 -10.98
CA ILE A 61 15.39 -19.51 -10.52
C ILE A 61 16.49 -20.25 -9.75
N SER A 62 17.75 -19.87 -9.99
CA SER A 62 18.87 -20.41 -9.23
C SER A 62 18.74 -20.02 -7.76
N GLU A 63 18.76 -21.01 -6.86
CA GLU A 63 18.84 -20.76 -5.41
C GLU A 63 20.27 -20.39 -4.95
N GLU A 64 21.25 -20.25 -5.86
CA GLU A 64 22.58 -19.72 -5.51
C GLU A 64 22.52 -18.19 -5.40
N ALA A 65 22.64 -17.69 -4.18
CA ALA A 65 22.64 -16.27 -3.84
C ALA A 65 23.57 -15.99 -2.66
N THR A 66 23.94 -14.72 -2.45
CA THR A 66 24.88 -14.29 -1.41
C THR A 66 24.31 -14.58 -0.02
N THR A 67 23.07 -14.17 0.24
CA THR A 67 22.40 -14.29 1.55
C THR A 67 21.38 -15.42 1.58
N GLU A 68 21.17 -16.06 2.73
CA GLU A 68 20.05 -16.99 2.96
C GLU A 68 18.71 -16.31 2.77
N TYR A 69 18.59 -15.03 3.13
CA TYR A 69 17.42 -14.22 2.85
C TYR A 69 17.02 -14.25 1.36
N GLU A 70 17.98 -14.03 0.47
CA GLU A 70 17.73 -14.11 -0.97
C GLU A 70 17.47 -15.55 -1.42
N ARG A 71 18.19 -16.54 -0.87
CA ARG A 71 17.96 -17.97 -1.19
C ARG A 71 16.55 -18.41 -0.82
N ARG A 72 16.05 -18.01 0.35
CA ARG A 72 14.66 -18.24 0.81
C ARG A 72 13.67 -17.65 -0.18
N THR A 73 13.85 -16.38 -0.52
CA THR A 73 13.01 -15.66 -1.49
C THR A 73 12.98 -16.37 -2.86
N ARG A 74 14.14 -16.74 -3.40
CA ARG A 74 14.23 -17.45 -4.69
C ARG A 74 13.60 -18.84 -4.65
N ARG A 75 13.70 -19.55 -3.52
CA ARG A 75 12.99 -20.82 -3.30
C ARG A 75 11.47 -20.64 -3.34
N SER A 76 10.95 -19.58 -2.73
CA SER A 76 9.53 -19.22 -2.80
C SER A 76 9.08 -18.91 -4.23
N PHE A 77 9.87 -18.14 -4.99
CA PHE A 77 9.57 -17.92 -6.42
C PHE A 77 9.52 -19.23 -7.21
N ASN A 78 10.37 -20.22 -6.89
CA ASN A 78 10.35 -21.54 -7.51
C ASN A 78 9.09 -22.37 -7.22
N GLU A 79 8.23 -21.92 -6.30
CA GLU A 79 6.91 -22.49 -6.01
C GLU A 79 5.82 -21.87 -6.88
N LEU A 80 6.01 -20.68 -7.46
CA LEU A 80 5.03 -20.08 -8.36
C LEU A 80 4.83 -20.96 -9.60
N ASP A 81 3.57 -21.17 -9.98
CA ASP A 81 3.17 -21.94 -11.17
C ASP A 81 3.23 -21.09 -12.46
N GLY A 82 3.73 -19.87 -12.41
CA GLY A 82 3.93 -19.00 -13.56
C GLY A 82 4.28 -17.60 -13.10
N PHE A 83 4.30 -16.66 -14.04
CA PHE A 83 4.60 -15.25 -13.75
C PHE A 83 3.34 -14.47 -13.35
N GLY A 84 3.51 -13.30 -12.73
CA GLY A 84 2.40 -12.43 -12.30
C GLY A 84 1.59 -11.87 -13.48
N ALA A 85 0.28 -11.72 -13.30
CA ALA A 85 -0.62 -11.25 -14.37
C ALA A 85 -0.58 -9.73 -14.59
N TYR A 86 -0.09 -8.95 -13.62
CA TYR A 86 0.04 -7.49 -13.69
C TYR A 86 1.48 -7.00 -13.46
N ALA A 87 2.45 -7.93 -13.42
CA ALA A 87 3.86 -7.61 -13.25
C ALA A 87 4.44 -6.94 -14.51
N PRO A 88 5.39 -6.00 -14.36
CA PRO A 88 6.12 -5.43 -15.50
C PRO A 88 6.94 -6.49 -16.25
N ILE A 89 7.22 -6.20 -17.52
CA ILE A 89 8.02 -7.03 -18.41
C ILE A 89 9.28 -6.25 -18.78
N ILE A 90 10.45 -6.87 -18.66
CA ILE A 90 11.74 -6.25 -18.97
C ILE A 90 12.46 -6.91 -20.12
N VAL A 91 13.16 -6.11 -20.93
CA VAL A 91 14.06 -6.59 -21.98
C VAL A 91 15.22 -5.61 -22.18
N SER A 92 16.45 -6.13 -22.08
CA SER A 92 17.69 -5.36 -22.25
C SER A 92 18.30 -5.51 -23.64
N PHE A 93 19.08 -4.49 -24.03
CA PHE A 93 19.76 -4.42 -25.31
C PHE A 93 21.26 -4.12 -25.12
N ASP A 94 22.08 -4.57 -26.05
CA ASP A 94 23.53 -4.31 -26.04
C ASP A 94 23.91 -2.86 -26.42
N GLN A 95 22.93 -2.06 -26.87
CA GLN A 95 23.06 -0.68 -27.30
C GLN A 95 21.79 0.11 -26.96
N PRO A 96 21.89 1.45 -26.80
CA PRO A 96 20.74 2.31 -26.51
C PRO A 96 19.67 2.31 -27.60
N LEU A 97 18.41 2.46 -27.17
CA LEU A 97 17.24 2.62 -28.04
C LEU A 97 16.93 4.09 -28.35
N ASP A 98 16.26 4.34 -29.48
CA ASP A 98 15.66 5.65 -29.78
C ASP A 98 14.39 5.85 -28.93
N VAL A 99 14.58 6.26 -27.68
CA VAL A 99 13.50 6.44 -26.70
C VAL A 99 12.50 7.52 -27.10
N ALA A 100 12.93 8.52 -27.89
CA ALA A 100 12.05 9.59 -28.37
C ALA A 100 11.07 9.07 -29.44
N ASP A 101 11.52 8.20 -30.36
CA ASP A 101 10.63 7.54 -31.33
C ASP A 101 9.63 6.60 -30.61
N ILE A 102 10.08 5.86 -29.60
CA ILE A 102 9.19 4.99 -28.78
C ILE A 102 8.10 5.83 -28.10
N HIS A 103 8.49 6.88 -27.38
CA HIS A 103 7.55 7.74 -26.68
C HIS A 103 6.59 8.44 -27.65
N SER A 104 7.05 8.91 -28.81
CA SER A 104 6.18 9.53 -29.81
C SER A 104 5.14 8.56 -30.39
N ARG A 105 5.52 7.30 -30.65
CA ARG A 105 4.61 6.30 -31.26
C ARG A 105 3.58 5.73 -30.29
N MET A 106 4.03 5.43 -29.07
CA MET A 106 3.25 4.64 -28.09
C MET A 106 2.86 5.46 -26.85
N GLY A 107 3.73 6.41 -26.45
CA GLY A 107 3.48 7.31 -25.33
C GLY A 107 2.52 8.46 -25.65
N GLN A 108 2.32 8.81 -26.93
CA GLN A 108 1.52 9.98 -27.33
C GLN A 108 0.37 9.64 -28.31
N ASN A 109 0.08 8.35 -28.54
CA ASN A 109 -0.92 7.89 -29.51
C ASN A 109 -1.55 6.54 -29.12
N ASP A 110 -2.88 6.41 -29.24
CA ASP A 110 -3.69 5.21 -28.87
C ASP A 110 -3.88 4.21 -30.03
N ASP A 111 -3.38 4.53 -31.23
CA ASP A 111 -3.47 3.66 -32.39
C ASP A 111 -2.40 2.54 -32.33
N PHE A 112 -2.79 1.38 -31.78
CA PHE A 112 -1.94 0.18 -31.73
C PHE A 112 -1.35 -0.24 -33.09
N ARG A 113 -1.89 0.23 -34.22
CA ARG A 113 -1.33 -0.11 -35.53
C ARG A 113 0.01 0.58 -35.79
N ASP A 114 0.38 1.63 -35.05
CA ASP A 114 1.69 2.31 -35.13
C ASP A 114 2.71 1.80 -34.10
N ASP A 115 2.28 0.96 -33.15
CA ASP A 115 3.15 0.45 -32.09
C ASP A 115 4.37 -0.32 -32.61
N ALA A 116 5.45 -0.23 -31.84
CA ALA A 116 6.71 -0.89 -32.14
C ALA A 116 6.84 -2.28 -31.48
N LEU A 117 6.04 -2.55 -30.45
CA LEU A 117 6.04 -3.79 -29.69
C LEU A 117 4.62 -4.15 -29.23
N PHE A 118 4.36 -5.44 -29.02
CA PHE A 118 3.04 -5.98 -28.69
C PHE A 118 3.15 -7.07 -27.61
N LEU A 119 2.18 -7.10 -26.70
CA LEU A 119 1.94 -8.20 -25.77
C LEU A 119 0.63 -8.89 -26.16
N LEU A 120 0.71 -10.16 -26.55
CA LEU A 120 -0.41 -10.91 -27.10
C LEU A 120 -0.69 -12.18 -26.30
N ASN A 121 -1.95 -12.46 -25.98
CA ASN A 121 -2.36 -13.79 -25.53
C ASN A 121 -2.29 -14.76 -26.72
N THR A 122 -1.46 -15.78 -26.62
CA THR A 122 -1.22 -16.75 -27.71
C THR A 122 -1.64 -18.17 -27.37
N ASP A 123 -2.38 -18.37 -26.28
CA ASP A 123 -2.90 -19.67 -25.88
C ASP A 123 -4.29 -19.95 -26.47
N PRO A 124 -4.43 -20.90 -27.42
CA PRO A 124 -5.71 -21.18 -28.07
C PRO A 124 -6.77 -21.82 -27.16
N SER A 125 -6.39 -22.27 -25.97
CA SER A 125 -7.31 -22.85 -24.99
C SER A 125 -7.94 -21.81 -24.07
N CYS A 126 -7.37 -20.61 -24.03
CA CYS A 126 -7.78 -19.52 -23.16
C CYS A 126 -8.90 -18.67 -23.77
N SER A 127 -9.67 -17.99 -22.91
CA SER A 127 -10.87 -17.26 -23.32
C SER A 127 -10.56 -15.98 -24.09
N ARG A 128 -9.40 -15.36 -23.82
CA ARG A 128 -8.92 -14.13 -24.46
C ARG A 128 -7.86 -14.42 -25.53
N TYR A 129 -7.89 -15.60 -26.17
CA TYR A 129 -6.95 -15.94 -27.23
C TYR A 129 -6.88 -14.88 -28.34
N GLY A 130 -5.69 -14.36 -28.58
CA GLY A 130 -5.44 -13.29 -29.55
C GLY A 130 -5.81 -11.90 -29.07
N GLU A 131 -6.03 -11.70 -27.78
CA GLU A 131 -6.08 -10.36 -27.20
C GLU A 131 -4.69 -9.71 -27.21
N GLU A 132 -4.67 -8.43 -27.54
CA GLU A 132 -3.57 -7.52 -27.24
C GLU A 132 -3.75 -6.78 -25.92
N ILE A 133 -2.71 -6.80 -25.08
CA ILE A 133 -2.65 -6.12 -23.80
C ILE A 133 -1.89 -4.80 -24.00
N ALA A 134 -2.51 -3.67 -23.63
CA ALA A 134 -1.89 -2.36 -23.77
C ALA A 134 -0.78 -2.14 -22.73
N LEU A 135 0.23 -1.38 -23.14
CA LEU A 135 1.44 -1.12 -22.37
C LEU A 135 1.61 0.39 -22.16
N ASP A 136 1.96 0.81 -20.95
CA ASP A 136 2.31 2.20 -20.68
C ASP A 136 3.77 2.47 -21.09
N MET A 137 3.94 3.22 -22.17
CA MET A 137 5.25 3.63 -22.70
C MET A 137 5.52 5.10 -22.41
N GLY A 138 5.34 5.50 -21.15
CA GLY A 138 5.57 6.86 -20.67
C GLY A 138 4.40 7.82 -20.90
N ARG A 139 3.14 7.36 -20.85
CA ARG A 139 1.99 8.30 -20.87
C ARG A 139 1.77 9.02 -19.56
N GLY A 140 2.33 8.51 -18.46
CA GLY A 140 2.13 9.06 -17.12
C GLY A 140 1.17 8.24 -16.25
N ARG A 141 0.85 6.99 -16.61
CA ARG A 141 0.00 6.11 -15.76
C ARG A 141 0.72 5.61 -14.51
N PHE A 142 2.04 5.47 -14.61
CA PHE A 142 2.93 5.00 -13.55
C PHE A 142 3.98 6.08 -13.25
N PRO A 143 3.58 7.22 -12.65
CA PRO A 143 4.55 8.19 -12.14
C PRO A 143 5.49 7.52 -11.13
N THR A 144 6.72 8.01 -11.02
CA THR A 144 7.76 7.48 -10.13
C THR A 144 8.35 8.54 -9.17
N THR A 145 7.81 9.76 -9.21
CA THR A 145 8.29 10.90 -8.43
C THR A 145 7.80 10.87 -6.97
N LEU A 146 8.72 11.06 -6.03
CA LEU A 146 8.52 10.98 -4.60
C LEU A 146 7.84 12.22 -4.05
N PHE A 147 6.91 12.03 -3.11
CA PHE A 147 6.24 13.13 -2.42
C PHE A 147 7.12 13.80 -1.35
N LYS A 148 8.19 13.16 -0.90
CA LYS A 148 9.11 13.68 0.13
C LYS A 148 10.56 13.36 -0.26
N TYR A 149 11.40 14.39 -0.22
CA TYR A 149 12.82 14.37 -0.52
C TYR A 149 13.49 15.56 0.17
N GLY A 150 14.79 15.46 0.43
CA GLY A 150 15.57 16.54 1.05
C GLY A 150 15.85 17.71 0.12
N LYS A 151 16.56 18.73 0.61
CA LYS A 151 16.82 19.98 -0.12
C LYS A 151 18.27 20.44 -0.04
N ARG A 152 18.72 21.03 -1.15
CA ARG A 152 20.00 21.73 -1.25
C ARG A 152 19.79 23.22 -1.05
N ILE A 153 20.31 23.76 0.06
CA ILE A 153 20.17 25.19 0.41
C ILE A 153 21.49 25.90 0.12
N PRO A 154 21.54 26.95 -0.73
CA PRO A 154 22.78 27.69 -0.98
C PRO A 154 23.41 28.22 0.31
N ASN A 155 24.63 27.78 0.60
CA ASN A 155 25.42 28.24 1.74
C ASN A 155 26.91 28.29 1.35
N PRO A 156 27.50 29.48 1.12
CA PRO A 156 28.89 29.60 0.65
C PRO A 156 29.93 29.11 1.66
N ASP A 157 29.54 28.95 2.93
CA ASP A 157 30.40 28.46 3.99
C ASP A 157 30.28 26.94 4.20
N ALA A 158 29.39 26.24 3.46
CA ALA A 158 29.24 24.79 3.50
C ALA A 158 30.03 24.09 2.38
N PRO A 159 30.30 22.77 2.48
CA PRO A 159 30.92 22.00 1.40
C PRO A 159 30.16 22.18 0.09
N ASP A 160 30.92 22.38 -0.99
CA ASP A 160 30.41 22.60 -2.35
C ASP A 160 29.43 23.79 -2.49
N GLY A 161 29.41 24.70 -1.51
CA GLY A 161 28.57 25.89 -1.49
C GLY A 161 27.10 25.63 -1.15
N VAL A 162 26.79 24.46 -0.58
CA VAL A 162 25.42 24.00 -0.33
C VAL A 162 25.32 23.37 1.06
N TYR A 163 24.26 23.69 1.79
CA TYR A 163 23.82 23.00 3.00
C TYR A 163 22.80 21.93 2.63
N TRP A 164 22.94 20.73 3.18
CA TRP A 164 22.00 19.63 3.00
C TRP A 164 20.97 19.65 4.12
N ASP A 165 19.71 19.84 3.74
CA ASP A 165 18.55 19.71 4.60
C ASP A 165 17.87 18.36 4.31
N ASP A 166 18.17 17.36 5.12
CA ASP A 166 17.72 15.97 4.97
C ASP A 166 16.46 15.64 5.80
N ASP A 167 15.86 16.62 6.49
CA ASP A 167 14.67 16.45 7.35
C ASP A 167 13.48 15.79 6.64
N LYS A 168 13.47 15.84 5.30
CA LYS A 168 12.40 15.30 4.45
C LYS A 168 12.84 14.11 3.59
N ASN A 169 14.03 13.57 3.82
CA ASN A 169 14.50 12.37 3.12
C ASN A 169 13.79 11.11 3.64
N LEU A 170 13.14 10.36 2.75
CA LEU A 170 12.49 9.08 3.10
C LEU A 170 13.45 7.89 3.15
N PHE A 171 14.66 8.03 2.60
CA PHE A 171 15.58 6.92 2.36
C PHE A 171 16.75 6.89 3.33
N PHE A 172 16.53 7.45 4.53
CA PHE A 172 17.40 7.44 5.71
C PHE A 172 18.64 8.34 5.59
N ASP A 173 19.19 8.69 6.76
CA ASP A 173 20.30 9.64 6.89
C ASP A 173 21.54 9.20 6.08
N PHE A 174 22.41 10.17 5.79
CA PHE A 174 23.67 9.98 5.06
C PHE A 174 23.52 9.45 3.61
N ASP A 175 22.36 9.66 2.98
CA ASP A 175 22.16 9.40 1.54
C ASP A 175 22.79 10.53 0.69
N GLU A 176 23.72 10.21 -0.22
CA GLU A 176 24.28 11.18 -1.19
C GLU A 176 23.20 11.70 -2.16
N ARG A 177 22.14 10.91 -2.36
CA ARG A 177 21.01 11.18 -3.24
C ARG A 177 19.75 11.59 -2.45
N PHE A 178 19.93 12.16 -1.25
CA PHE A 178 18.85 12.59 -0.35
C PHE A 178 17.82 13.54 -0.99
N ASP A 179 18.22 14.32 -1.99
CA ASP A 179 17.38 15.29 -2.71
C ASP A 179 16.87 14.78 -4.07
N HIS A 180 17.13 13.51 -4.43
CA HIS A 180 16.53 12.89 -5.62
C HIS A 180 15.04 12.69 -5.42
N ARG A 181 14.27 13.02 -6.46
CA ARG A 181 12.81 12.86 -6.51
C ARG A 181 12.37 11.47 -6.96
N THR A 182 13.24 10.49 -7.17
CA THR A 182 12.84 9.13 -7.51
C THR A 182 13.67 8.09 -6.78
N LEU A 183 13.04 7.00 -6.36
CA LEU A 183 13.70 5.89 -5.69
C LEU A 183 14.49 4.99 -6.66
N ILE A 184 14.08 4.95 -7.93
CA ILE A 184 14.47 3.88 -8.85
C ILE A 184 15.33 4.33 -10.04
N PHE A 185 15.37 5.62 -10.37
CA PHE A 185 16.11 6.10 -11.55
C PHE A 185 17.00 7.29 -11.26
N GLU A 186 18.07 7.40 -12.05
CA GLU A 186 19.00 8.51 -11.94
C GLU A 186 18.42 9.83 -12.46
N GLU A 187 18.76 10.94 -11.81
CA GLU A 187 18.30 12.31 -12.13
C GLU A 187 19.43 13.25 -12.56
N ARG A 188 20.69 12.85 -12.38
CA ARG A 188 21.88 13.67 -12.61
C ARG A 188 22.76 13.11 -13.72
N ASN A 189 23.46 14.04 -14.36
CA ASN A 189 24.55 13.73 -15.26
C ASN A 189 25.87 13.94 -14.52
N GLU A 190 26.68 12.90 -14.42
CA GLU A 190 28.01 12.95 -13.80
C GLU A 190 29.12 13.21 -14.82
N ASP A 191 28.86 13.08 -16.12
CA ASP A 191 29.82 13.38 -17.21
C ASP A 191 29.99 14.90 -17.40
N LEU A 192 30.61 15.55 -16.42
CA LEU A 192 30.80 17.00 -16.36
C LEU A 192 31.61 17.53 -17.54
N ASN A 193 32.44 16.69 -18.15
CA ASN A 193 33.33 17.08 -19.23
C ASN A 193 32.92 16.52 -20.62
N GLY A 194 31.88 15.68 -20.68
CA GLY A 194 31.25 15.19 -21.89
C GLY A 194 32.10 14.17 -22.66
N ASN A 195 32.98 13.42 -21.99
CA ASN A 195 33.88 12.47 -22.62
C ASN A 195 33.38 11.01 -22.57
N GLY A 196 32.29 10.75 -21.82
CA GLY A 196 31.69 9.43 -21.64
C GLY A 196 32.54 8.45 -20.82
N VAL A 197 33.42 8.94 -19.94
CA VAL A 197 34.29 8.16 -19.06
C VAL A 197 34.17 8.72 -17.65
N LEU A 198 34.01 7.85 -16.65
CA LEU A 198 34.05 8.23 -15.25
C LEU A 198 35.45 8.72 -14.87
N ASP A 199 35.62 10.03 -14.72
CA ASP A 199 36.85 10.65 -14.24
C ASP A 199 36.86 10.84 -12.71
N ASP A 200 38.05 10.97 -12.11
CA ASP A 200 38.21 11.16 -10.66
C ASP A 200 37.36 12.36 -10.17
N GLY A 201 36.40 12.09 -9.27
CA GLY A 201 35.51 13.08 -8.66
C GLY A 201 34.22 13.37 -9.44
N GLU A 202 33.94 12.64 -10.51
CA GLU A 202 32.63 12.66 -11.20
C GLU A 202 31.63 11.70 -10.54
N ASP A 203 32.10 10.61 -9.97
CA ASP A 203 31.31 9.64 -9.20
C ASP A 203 30.85 10.27 -7.86
N LEU A 204 29.59 10.72 -7.80
CA LEU A 204 29.09 11.48 -6.65
C LEU A 204 28.52 10.61 -5.54
N ASP A 205 28.07 9.40 -5.84
CA ASP A 205 27.56 8.42 -4.87
C ASP A 205 28.48 7.20 -4.66
N PHE A 206 29.61 7.16 -5.35
CA PHE A 206 30.67 6.15 -5.23
C PHE A 206 30.26 4.75 -5.66
N ASP A 207 29.32 4.63 -6.59
CA ASP A 207 28.85 3.35 -7.14
C ASP A 207 29.76 2.81 -8.28
N GLY A 208 30.75 3.62 -8.71
CA GLY A 208 31.70 3.28 -9.76
C GLY A 208 31.14 3.36 -11.17
N ARG A 209 29.98 4.01 -11.37
CA ARG A 209 29.35 4.24 -12.66
C ARG A 209 29.36 5.71 -13.03
N LEU A 210 29.26 5.95 -14.34
CA LEU A 210 29.08 7.29 -14.87
C LEU A 210 27.59 7.51 -15.09
N ASP A 211 26.98 8.21 -14.15
CA ASP A 211 25.54 8.40 -14.16
C ASP A 211 25.07 9.40 -15.21
N ILE A 212 23.94 9.05 -15.83
CA ILE A 212 23.23 9.86 -16.82
C ILE A 212 21.76 9.89 -16.44
N ALA A 213 21.19 11.08 -16.37
CA ALA A 213 19.81 11.28 -16.00
C ALA A 213 18.86 10.46 -16.89
N ASN A 214 17.90 9.77 -16.27
CA ASN A 214 16.94 8.89 -16.93
C ASN A 214 15.75 9.67 -17.55
N PHE A 215 16.08 10.74 -18.26
CA PHE A 215 15.12 11.59 -18.98
C PHE A 215 15.09 11.25 -20.48
N ILE A 216 14.01 11.61 -21.17
CA ILE A 216 13.94 11.52 -22.65
C ILE A 216 15.10 12.30 -23.27
N ASP A 217 15.30 13.55 -22.82
CA ASP A 217 16.51 14.34 -23.04
C ASP A 217 17.26 14.45 -21.71
N PRO A 218 18.44 13.79 -21.55
CA PRO A 218 19.22 13.82 -20.31
C PRO A 218 19.56 15.22 -19.79
N THR A 219 19.54 16.23 -20.66
CA THR A 219 19.91 17.61 -20.30
C THR A 219 18.70 18.51 -20.02
N ALA A 220 17.47 17.98 -20.11
CA ALA A 220 16.23 18.77 -20.09
C ALA A 220 16.09 19.69 -18.86
N CYS A 221 16.58 19.24 -17.71
CA CYS A 221 16.40 19.92 -16.43
C CYS A 221 17.65 20.63 -15.91
N GLU A 222 18.73 20.68 -16.70
CA GLU A 222 19.98 21.34 -16.30
C GLU A 222 19.78 22.86 -16.10
N GLY A 223 20.27 23.37 -14.97
CA GLY A 223 20.25 24.79 -14.63
C GLY A 223 18.90 25.32 -14.14
N LEU A 224 17.89 24.47 -13.98
CA LEU A 224 16.66 24.78 -13.25
C LEU A 224 16.87 24.64 -11.75
N THR A 225 16.03 25.29 -10.94
CA THR A 225 16.06 25.17 -9.48
C THR A 225 14.65 25.04 -8.90
N ASP A 226 14.57 24.55 -7.66
CA ASP A 226 13.34 24.49 -6.86
C ASP A 226 12.17 23.78 -7.59
N VAL A 227 11.02 24.44 -7.67
CA VAL A 227 9.78 23.89 -8.26
C VAL A 227 9.90 23.73 -9.78
N GLU A 228 10.66 24.59 -10.46
CA GLU A 228 10.86 24.48 -11.91
C GLU A 228 11.63 23.21 -12.26
N GLU A 229 12.67 22.89 -11.47
CA GLU A 229 13.42 21.65 -11.58
C GLU A 229 12.52 20.44 -11.28
N SER A 230 11.78 20.44 -10.16
CA SER A 230 10.89 19.32 -9.81
C SER A 230 9.82 19.04 -10.87
N ARG A 231 9.20 20.08 -11.46
CA ARG A 231 8.25 19.91 -12.58
C ARG A 231 8.93 19.32 -13.80
N CYS A 232 10.11 19.83 -14.15
CA CYS A 232 10.86 19.31 -15.30
C CYS A 232 11.19 17.82 -15.13
N ILE A 233 11.64 17.42 -13.93
CA ILE A 233 11.95 16.02 -13.62
C ILE A 233 10.69 15.16 -13.77
N ALA A 234 9.56 15.59 -13.19
CA ALA A 234 8.30 14.88 -13.32
C ALA A 234 7.84 14.73 -14.78
N ASP A 235 8.01 15.76 -15.61
CA ASP A 235 7.58 15.78 -17.00
C ASP A 235 8.50 14.97 -17.94
N ASN A 236 9.78 14.78 -17.59
CA ASN A 236 10.77 14.15 -18.46
C ASN A 236 11.25 12.77 -17.98
N MET A 237 10.97 12.37 -16.74
CA MET A 237 11.37 11.08 -16.17
C MET A 237 10.78 9.90 -16.98
N MET A 238 11.65 9.03 -17.47
CA MET A 238 11.24 7.84 -18.21
C MET A 238 10.89 6.70 -17.25
N SER A 239 9.62 6.33 -17.16
CA SER A 239 9.18 5.15 -16.41
C SER A 239 9.23 3.83 -17.22
N PHE A 240 9.44 3.92 -18.54
CA PHE A 240 9.38 2.81 -19.49
C PHE A 240 10.75 2.35 -20.01
N TYR A 241 11.83 3.03 -19.63
CA TYR A 241 13.19 2.72 -20.06
C TYR A 241 14.17 3.07 -18.93
N ASP A 242 15.06 2.13 -18.63
CA ASP A 242 16.20 2.30 -17.75
C ASP A 242 17.46 2.46 -18.63
N ARG A 243 18.00 3.68 -18.64
CA ARG A 243 19.15 4.06 -19.43
C ARG A 243 20.44 3.37 -18.98
N ALA A 244 20.62 3.14 -17.68
CA ALA A 244 21.83 2.53 -17.14
C ALA A 244 21.98 1.07 -17.59
N ALA A 245 20.87 0.34 -17.74
CA ALA A 245 20.88 -1.05 -18.24
C ALA A 245 20.45 -1.24 -19.70
N ASN A 246 20.22 -0.15 -20.45
CA ASN A 246 19.61 -0.19 -21.79
C ASN A 246 18.37 -1.11 -21.84
N ARG A 247 17.46 -0.93 -20.89
CA ARG A 247 16.38 -1.87 -20.59
C ARG A 247 15.02 -1.22 -20.80
N LEU A 248 14.19 -1.81 -21.64
CA LEU A 248 12.77 -1.46 -21.69
C LEU A 248 12.04 -2.08 -20.51
N ILE A 249 11.10 -1.33 -19.95
CA ILE A 249 10.17 -1.74 -18.91
C ILE A 249 8.77 -1.56 -19.48
N LEU A 250 8.13 -2.67 -19.85
CA LEU A 250 6.78 -2.69 -20.40
C LEU A 250 5.79 -2.90 -19.26
N ARG A 251 4.90 -1.93 -19.05
CA ARG A 251 3.90 -1.94 -17.97
C ARG A 251 2.52 -2.28 -18.52
N PRO A 252 1.98 -3.49 -18.30
CA PRO A 252 0.57 -3.76 -18.60
C PRO A 252 -0.34 -2.78 -17.86
N ILE A 253 -1.38 -2.26 -18.52
CA ILE A 253 -2.34 -1.35 -17.86
C ILE A 253 -3.61 -2.06 -17.37
N TRP A 254 -3.71 -3.38 -17.61
CA TRP A 254 -4.68 -4.31 -17.03
C TRP A 254 -4.09 -5.72 -16.94
N PRO A 255 -4.67 -6.63 -16.12
CA PRO A 255 -4.15 -7.98 -15.95
C PRO A 255 -4.22 -8.83 -17.22
N MET A 256 -3.13 -9.55 -17.48
CA MET A 256 -3.07 -10.66 -18.43
C MET A 256 -3.98 -11.82 -17.98
N GLU A 257 -4.40 -12.68 -18.90
CA GLU A 257 -5.20 -13.86 -18.52
C GLU A 257 -4.34 -14.85 -17.73
N GLN A 258 -4.77 -15.20 -16.52
CA GLN A 258 -4.08 -16.19 -15.69
C GLN A 258 -4.14 -17.59 -16.32
N GLN A 259 -3.15 -18.44 -16.01
CA GLN A 259 -2.98 -19.79 -16.57
C GLN A 259 -2.84 -19.86 -18.10
N CYS A 260 -2.46 -18.76 -18.75
CA CYS A 260 -2.36 -18.67 -20.20
C CYS A 260 -0.96 -18.26 -20.67
N THR A 261 -0.54 -18.80 -21.81
CA THR A 261 0.69 -18.37 -22.49
C THR A 261 0.48 -17.07 -23.26
N HIS A 262 1.38 -16.12 -23.03
CA HIS A 262 1.46 -14.84 -23.72
C HIS A 262 2.77 -14.76 -24.51
N THR A 263 2.79 -13.92 -25.55
CA THR A 263 3.96 -13.66 -26.39
C THR A 263 4.21 -12.17 -26.48
N VAL A 264 5.46 -11.77 -26.26
CA VAL A 264 5.93 -10.43 -26.57
C VAL A 264 6.53 -10.43 -27.97
N VAL A 265 6.10 -9.49 -28.81
CA VAL A 265 6.56 -9.32 -30.19
C VAL A 265 7.21 -7.94 -30.32
N LEU A 266 8.52 -7.92 -30.55
CA LEU A 266 9.26 -6.71 -30.91
C LEU A 266 9.40 -6.64 -32.43
N THR A 267 9.03 -5.51 -33.01
CA THR A 267 9.03 -5.33 -34.48
C THR A 267 10.26 -4.59 -34.98
N LYS A 268 10.47 -4.60 -36.30
CA LYS A 268 11.47 -3.78 -36.97
C LYS A 268 11.21 -2.28 -36.85
N ARG A 269 10.07 -1.84 -36.30
CA ARG A 269 9.81 -0.43 -36.00
C ARG A 269 10.61 0.05 -34.79
N LEU A 270 10.96 -0.83 -33.85
CA LEU A 270 11.80 -0.48 -32.70
C LEU A 270 13.25 -0.25 -33.16
N LYS A 271 13.80 0.94 -32.90
CA LYS A 271 15.10 1.40 -33.41
C LYS A 271 16.09 1.69 -32.29
N GLY A 272 17.37 1.57 -32.60
CA GLY A 272 18.45 2.20 -31.83
C GLY A 272 18.64 3.67 -32.18
N GLU A 273 19.42 4.40 -31.38
CA GLU A 273 19.81 5.79 -31.66
C GLU A 273 20.54 5.95 -33.03
N ASN A 274 21.09 4.86 -33.56
CA ASN A 274 21.69 4.80 -34.89
C ASN A 274 20.67 4.72 -36.05
N GLY A 275 19.36 4.70 -35.75
CA GLY A 275 18.25 4.61 -36.70
C GLY A 275 18.01 3.21 -37.31
N LEU A 276 18.79 2.20 -36.90
CA LEU A 276 18.67 0.82 -37.38
C LEU A 276 17.71 0.05 -36.48
N SER A 277 16.96 -0.89 -37.07
CA SER A 277 16.06 -1.78 -36.30
C SER A 277 16.84 -2.63 -35.32
N ILE A 278 16.21 -2.94 -34.18
CA ILE A 278 16.71 -3.98 -33.29
C ILE A 278 16.84 -5.32 -34.04
N GLN A 279 17.61 -6.25 -33.47
CA GLN A 279 17.83 -7.57 -34.05
C GLN A 279 17.84 -8.68 -32.99
N SER A 280 17.50 -9.90 -33.43
CA SER A 280 17.58 -11.10 -32.60
C SER A 280 19.03 -11.56 -32.42
N PRO A 281 19.43 -12.04 -31.23
CA PRO A 281 20.73 -12.69 -31.01
C PRO A 281 20.81 -14.09 -31.66
N PHE A 282 19.69 -14.61 -32.17
CA PHE A 282 19.61 -15.92 -32.83
C PHE A 282 19.56 -15.81 -34.36
N PRO A 283 19.85 -16.89 -35.10
CA PRO A 283 19.61 -16.96 -36.55
C PRO A 283 18.13 -16.79 -36.95
N TYR A 284 17.22 -16.88 -35.99
CA TYR A 284 15.78 -16.70 -36.13
C TYR A 284 15.30 -15.59 -35.19
N VAL A 285 14.08 -15.09 -35.37
CA VAL A 285 13.50 -14.02 -34.53
C VAL A 285 13.20 -14.46 -33.09
N ASN A 286 13.45 -15.72 -32.70
CA ASN A 286 13.09 -16.24 -31.39
C ASN A 286 14.06 -17.34 -30.90
N PRO A 287 14.10 -17.64 -29.58
CA PRO A 287 14.74 -18.84 -29.07
C PRO A 287 14.08 -20.10 -29.64
N GLN A 288 14.86 -21.05 -30.16
CA GLN A 288 14.33 -22.24 -30.85
C GLN A 288 13.30 -23.02 -30.04
N GLY A 289 13.49 -23.12 -28.71
CA GLY A 289 12.59 -23.84 -27.80
C GLY A 289 11.19 -23.24 -27.65
N GLN A 290 10.96 -22.01 -28.11
CA GLN A 290 9.67 -21.31 -28.02
C GLN A 290 8.98 -21.12 -29.38
N THR A 291 9.55 -21.68 -30.45
CA THR A 291 9.07 -21.45 -31.83
C THR A 291 7.60 -21.76 -32.01
N GLN A 292 7.10 -22.82 -31.38
CA GLN A 292 5.70 -23.22 -31.51
C GLN A 292 4.76 -22.17 -30.90
N ASP A 293 5.11 -21.63 -29.72
CA ASP A 293 4.25 -20.71 -28.98
C ASP A 293 4.26 -19.32 -29.63
N VAL A 294 5.44 -18.81 -30.00
CA VAL A 294 5.54 -17.47 -30.62
C VAL A 294 4.89 -17.42 -32.01
N ALA A 295 4.93 -18.52 -32.77
CA ALA A 295 4.31 -18.59 -34.09
C ALA A 295 2.76 -18.49 -34.04
N LEU A 296 2.14 -18.74 -32.87
CA LEU A 296 0.70 -18.55 -32.67
C LEU A 296 0.29 -17.08 -32.68
N SER A 297 1.24 -16.14 -32.63
CA SER A 297 0.98 -14.70 -32.82
C SER A 297 0.76 -14.31 -34.29
N GLU A 298 1.24 -15.12 -35.26
CA GLU A 298 1.22 -14.77 -36.69
C GLU A 298 -0.16 -14.36 -37.24
N PRO A 299 -1.27 -15.05 -36.90
CA PRO A 299 -2.61 -14.68 -37.38
C PRO A 299 -3.05 -13.28 -36.96
N PHE A 300 -2.45 -12.73 -35.90
CA PHE A 300 -2.86 -11.46 -35.28
C PHE A 300 -2.07 -10.26 -35.81
N LEU A 301 -0.86 -10.47 -36.36
CA LEU A 301 0.01 -9.39 -36.84
C LEU A 301 -0.65 -8.48 -37.88
N SER A 302 -1.49 -9.06 -38.75
CA SER A 302 -2.18 -8.31 -39.81
C SER A 302 -3.10 -7.21 -39.28
N ARG A 303 -3.54 -7.29 -38.01
CA ARG A 303 -4.34 -6.26 -37.33
C ARG A 303 -3.58 -4.94 -37.19
N TYR A 304 -2.25 -5.01 -37.05
CA TYR A 304 -1.36 -3.87 -36.80
C TYR A 304 -0.61 -3.42 -38.06
N ASN A 305 -1.10 -3.80 -39.24
CA ASN A 305 -0.40 -3.61 -40.52
C ASN A 305 0.99 -4.25 -40.54
N LEU A 306 1.14 -5.39 -39.86
CA LEU A 306 2.37 -6.16 -39.81
C LEU A 306 2.17 -7.52 -40.46
N ASN A 307 3.29 -8.11 -40.88
CA ASN A 307 3.39 -9.50 -41.26
C ASN A 307 4.58 -10.14 -40.55
N ALA A 308 4.74 -11.44 -40.74
CA ALA A 308 5.79 -12.23 -40.13
C ALA A 308 7.20 -11.61 -40.36
N GLU A 309 7.48 -11.11 -41.56
CA GLU A 309 8.77 -10.50 -41.91
C GLU A 309 9.04 -9.16 -41.21
N ASP A 310 8.04 -8.54 -40.56
CA ASP A 310 8.20 -7.30 -39.80
C ASP A 310 8.63 -7.54 -38.34
N VAL A 311 8.63 -8.79 -37.88
CA VAL A 311 9.09 -9.17 -36.53
C VAL A 311 10.61 -9.14 -36.47
N ALA A 312 11.17 -8.52 -35.43
CA ALA A 312 12.60 -8.48 -35.17
C ALA A 312 13.02 -9.46 -34.06
N PHE A 313 12.21 -9.57 -33.01
CA PHE A 313 12.39 -10.53 -31.94
C PHE A 313 11.06 -10.91 -31.26
N ALA A 314 10.91 -12.13 -30.78
CA ALA A 314 9.75 -12.56 -30.00
C ALA A 314 10.08 -13.67 -28.99
N TRP A 315 9.38 -13.68 -27.86
CA TRP A 315 9.46 -14.74 -26.84
C TRP A 315 8.11 -14.96 -26.16
N SER A 316 7.94 -16.11 -25.51
CA SER A 316 6.73 -16.47 -24.79
C SER A 316 6.96 -16.64 -23.28
N PHE A 317 5.90 -16.45 -22.50
CA PHE A 317 5.85 -16.74 -21.07
C PHE A 317 4.44 -17.14 -20.64
N THR A 318 4.33 -17.92 -19.57
CA THR A 318 3.06 -18.39 -19.02
C THR A 318 2.74 -17.66 -17.71
N VAL A 319 1.54 -17.08 -17.64
CA VAL A 319 1.03 -16.43 -16.43
C VAL A 319 0.53 -17.51 -15.46
N GLY A 320 0.87 -17.38 -14.17
CA GLY A 320 0.48 -18.32 -13.12
C GLY A 320 -1.00 -18.23 -12.74
N SER A 321 -1.40 -19.00 -11.74
CA SER A 321 -2.73 -18.88 -11.11
C SER A 321 -2.70 -17.75 -10.08
N MET A 322 -3.54 -16.74 -10.24
CA MET A 322 -3.55 -15.58 -9.34
C MET A 322 -4.62 -15.69 -8.26
N THR A 323 -5.82 -16.17 -8.61
CA THR A 323 -6.99 -16.18 -7.71
C THR A 323 -7.31 -17.57 -7.13
N LEU A 324 -6.78 -18.63 -7.76
CA LEU A 324 -7.16 -20.02 -7.54
C LEU A 324 -7.19 -20.45 -6.07
N GLU A 325 -6.20 -20.07 -5.28
CA GLU A 325 -6.09 -20.51 -3.88
C GLU A 325 -7.23 -19.96 -3.00
N ILE A 326 -7.57 -18.67 -3.13
CA ILE A 326 -8.71 -18.08 -2.40
C ILE A 326 -10.03 -18.65 -2.94
N GLU A 327 -10.17 -18.82 -4.26
CA GLU A 327 -11.36 -19.47 -4.85
C GLU A 327 -11.60 -20.86 -4.23
N LYS A 328 -10.57 -21.68 -4.10
CA LYS A 328 -10.69 -23.04 -3.55
C LYS A 328 -10.87 -23.09 -2.04
N LEU A 329 -10.28 -22.16 -1.28
CA LEU A 329 -10.55 -22.04 0.15
C LEU A 329 -11.99 -21.60 0.41
N ARG A 330 -12.49 -20.64 -0.36
CA ARG A 330 -13.88 -20.18 -0.31
C ARG A 330 -14.84 -21.32 -0.66
N GLU A 331 -14.63 -22.04 -1.76
CA GLU A 331 -15.37 -23.29 -2.06
C GLU A 331 -15.42 -24.23 -0.85
N GLY A 332 -14.27 -24.41 -0.18
CA GLY A 332 -14.14 -25.26 1.00
C GLY A 332 -15.00 -24.84 2.18
N LEU A 333 -15.09 -23.54 2.46
CA LEU A 333 -15.96 -22.98 3.51
C LEU A 333 -17.45 -23.25 3.19
N TYR A 334 -17.82 -23.30 1.92
CA TYR A 334 -19.17 -23.71 1.46
C TYR A 334 -19.28 -25.23 1.20
N GLU A 335 -18.48 -26.03 1.90
CA GLU A 335 -18.49 -27.51 1.86
C GLU A 335 -18.32 -28.11 0.46
N SER A 336 -17.65 -27.38 -0.43
CA SER A 336 -17.43 -27.73 -1.83
C SER A 336 -15.95 -27.77 -2.18
N GLY A 337 -15.65 -28.32 -3.36
CA GLY A 337 -14.28 -28.35 -3.87
C GLY A 337 -13.29 -29.20 -3.05
N PRO A 338 -11.98 -29.07 -3.31
CA PRO A 338 -10.93 -29.86 -2.65
C PRO A 338 -10.82 -29.62 -1.14
N PHE A 339 -11.28 -28.46 -0.65
CA PHE A 339 -11.22 -28.07 0.76
C PHE A 339 -12.57 -28.19 1.48
N ALA A 340 -13.53 -28.97 0.98
CA ALA A 340 -14.88 -29.12 1.56
C ALA A 340 -14.94 -29.44 3.06
N ARG A 341 -13.85 -29.95 3.66
CA ARG A 341 -13.72 -30.15 5.11
C ARG A 341 -13.77 -28.85 5.91
N LEU A 342 -13.30 -27.73 5.35
CA LEU A 342 -13.21 -26.44 6.04
C LEU A 342 -14.59 -25.96 6.50
N GLY A 343 -15.65 -26.17 5.70
CA GLY A 343 -17.01 -25.81 6.11
C GLY A 343 -17.47 -26.51 7.40
N ASN A 344 -16.98 -27.73 7.66
CA ASN A 344 -17.27 -28.49 8.88
C ASN A 344 -16.32 -28.16 10.05
N GLU A 345 -15.06 -27.81 9.75
CA GLU A 345 -14.04 -27.46 10.75
C GLU A 345 -14.23 -26.02 11.26
N PHE A 346 -14.75 -25.13 10.42
CA PHE A 346 -15.05 -23.73 10.70
C PHE A 346 -16.54 -23.42 10.41
N PRO A 347 -17.47 -24.05 11.16
CA PRO A 347 -18.89 -23.79 10.97
C PRO A 347 -19.27 -22.37 11.45
N THR A 348 -20.37 -21.83 10.96
CA THR A 348 -20.88 -20.51 11.37
C THR A 348 -21.21 -20.44 12.88
N SER A 349 -21.50 -21.59 13.49
CA SER A 349 -21.75 -21.73 14.93
C SER A 349 -20.55 -21.46 15.83
N THR A 350 -19.37 -21.15 15.28
CA THR A 350 -18.21 -20.69 16.08
C THR A 350 -18.30 -19.22 16.45
N PHE A 351 -19.25 -18.47 15.89
CA PHE A 351 -19.51 -17.09 16.28
C PHE A 351 -19.86 -17.02 17.77
N GLU A 352 -19.10 -16.24 18.52
CA GLU A 352 -19.19 -16.14 19.97
C GLU A 352 -19.23 -14.65 20.35
N PRO A 353 -20.42 -14.06 20.51
CA PRO A 353 -20.53 -12.74 21.11
C PRO A 353 -20.10 -12.82 22.58
N TRP A 354 -19.26 -11.87 23.00
CA TRP A 354 -18.82 -11.80 24.38
C TRP A 354 -19.92 -11.22 25.26
N ILE A 355 -20.22 -11.89 26.37
CA ILE A 355 -21.07 -11.34 27.43
C ILE A 355 -20.26 -10.37 28.29
N ARG A 356 -20.93 -9.36 28.85
CA ARG A 356 -20.28 -8.31 29.65
C ARG A 356 -19.58 -8.86 30.88
N GLY A 357 -20.14 -9.86 31.56
CA GLY A 357 -19.52 -10.51 32.71
C GLY A 357 -18.16 -11.13 32.38
N ASP A 358 -18.04 -11.81 31.25
CA ASP A 358 -16.78 -12.44 30.82
C ASP A 358 -15.72 -11.39 30.45
N LEU A 359 -16.14 -10.30 29.80
CA LEU A 359 -15.25 -9.17 29.53
C LEU A 359 -14.77 -8.51 30.83
N ALA A 360 -15.66 -8.33 31.80
CA ALA A 360 -15.31 -7.77 33.09
C ALA A 360 -14.30 -8.66 33.83
N ASP A 361 -14.52 -9.96 33.84
CA ASP A 361 -13.60 -10.95 34.41
C ASP A 361 -12.23 -10.94 33.71
N SER A 362 -12.19 -10.76 32.39
CA SER A 362 -10.94 -10.71 31.60
C SER A 362 -10.04 -9.53 31.97
N ALA A 363 -10.60 -8.45 32.52
CA ALA A 363 -9.88 -7.23 32.89
C ALA A 363 -9.84 -6.98 34.41
N ASP A 364 -10.33 -7.92 35.24
CA ASP A 364 -10.43 -7.78 36.71
C ASP A 364 -11.19 -6.49 37.12
N ILE A 365 -12.31 -6.22 36.44
CA ILE A 365 -13.22 -5.09 36.70
C ILE A 365 -14.61 -5.59 37.14
N GLU A 366 -15.39 -4.74 37.79
CA GLU A 366 -16.77 -5.06 38.17
C GLU A 366 -17.74 -4.65 37.05
N SER A 367 -18.57 -5.59 36.60
CA SER A 367 -19.72 -5.29 35.74
C SER A 367 -20.84 -4.60 36.52
N PRO A 368 -21.63 -3.70 35.91
CA PRO A 368 -22.83 -3.16 36.53
C PRO A 368 -23.81 -4.25 36.97
N GLU A 369 -24.50 -4.01 38.10
CA GLU A 369 -25.41 -4.99 38.71
C GLU A 369 -26.56 -5.33 37.75
N GLY A 370 -26.72 -6.62 37.45
CA GLY A 370 -27.81 -7.12 36.60
C GLY A 370 -27.55 -6.98 35.10
N LYS A 371 -26.32 -6.65 34.70
CA LYS A 371 -25.87 -6.53 33.30
C LYS A 371 -24.86 -7.59 32.89
N GLU A 372 -24.51 -8.51 33.79
CA GLU A 372 -23.43 -9.49 33.62
C GLU A 372 -23.71 -10.48 32.47
N ASP A 373 -24.98 -10.82 32.28
CA ASP A 373 -25.43 -11.76 31.24
C ASP A 373 -25.74 -11.06 29.89
N ASP A 374 -25.65 -9.72 29.82
CA ASP A 374 -25.96 -8.97 28.60
C ASP A 374 -24.80 -9.10 27.58
N VAL A 375 -25.13 -9.19 26.30
CA VAL A 375 -24.16 -9.05 25.18
C VAL A 375 -24.06 -7.58 24.74
N LEU A 376 -25.19 -6.89 24.71
CA LEU A 376 -25.28 -5.51 24.23
C LEU A 376 -24.93 -4.49 25.32
N PHE A 377 -24.09 -3.54 24.94
CA PHE A 377 -23.87 -2.30 25.67
C PHE A 377 -24.89 -1.26 25.22
N ASP A 378 -25.41 -0.46 26.15
CA ASP A 378 -26.32 0.64 25.84
C ASP A 378 -25.64 1.65 24.90
N GLY A 379 -26.30 1.97 23.79
CA GLY A 379 -25.73 2.81 22.74
C GLY A 379 -25.46 4.24 23.19
N ALA A 380 -26.37 4.84 23.97
CA ALA A 380 -26.17 6.18 24.51
C ALA A 380 -25.08 6.19 25.60
N CYS A 381 -24.92 5.15 26.40
CA CYS A 381 -23.79 5.10 27.33
C CYS A 381 -22.45 4.89 26.62
N SER A 382 -22.42 4.06 25.58
CA SER A 382 -21.22 3.82 24.76
C SER A 382 -20.81 5.06 23.97
N GLY A 383 -21.77 5.77 23.37
CA GLY A 383 -21.51 7.02 22.65
C GLY A 383 -20.96 8.13 23.54
N ALA A 384 -21.41 8.22 24.80
CA ALA A 384 -20.87 9.17 25.79
C ALA A 384 -19.43 8.82 26.13
N ALA A 385 -19.15 7.54 26.33
CA ALA A 385 -17.82 7.03 26.61
C ALA A 385 -16.84 7.35 25.47
N PHE A 386 -17.20 7.09 24.21
CA PHE A 386 -16.35 7.40 23.06
C PHE A 386 -16.22 8.91 22.81
N THR A 387 -17.30 9.67 22.99
CA THR A 387 -17.23 11.15 22.93
C THR A 387 -16.19 11.69 23.92
N TRP A 388 -16.15 11.16 25.14
CA TRP A 388 -15.12 11.55 26.10
C TRP A 388 -13.72 11.08 25.67
N LEU A 389 -13.60 9.82 25.21
CA LEU A 389 -12.32 9.23 24.80
C LEU A 389 -11.66 10.07 23.70
N TRP A 390 -12.42 10.47 22.69
CA TRP A 390 -11.89 11.29 21.60
C TRP A 390 -11.65 12.74 22.05
N GLY A 391 -12.43 13.26 22.99
CA GLY A 391 -12.33 14.66 23.42
C GLY A 391 -10.98 15.09 24.04
N PRO A 392 -10.85 16.40 24.41
CA PRO A 392 -9.61 17.02 24.90
C PRO A 392 -8.96 16.36 26.13
N SER A 393 -9.73 15.57 26.88
CA SER A 393 -9.26 14.90 28.10
C SER A 393 -8.76 13.47 27.89
N GLY A 394 -9.01 12.89 26.71
CA GLY A 394 -8.56 11.55 26.31
C GLY A 394 -7.51 11.61 25.21
N LEU A 395 -7.93 11.42 23.96
CA LEU A 395 -7.07 11.39 22.77
C LEU A 395 -6.85 12.75 22.12
N ASN A 396 -7.47 13.80 22.67
CA ASN A 396 -7.24 15.18 22.28
C ASN A 396 -7.57 15.44 20.78
N GLU A 397 -8.67 14.86 20.32
CA GLU A 397 -9.31 15.24 19.06
C GLU A 397 -9.68 16.72 19.08
N TRP A 398 -9.74 17.30 17.89
CA TRP A 398 -9.97 18.72 17.75
C TRP A 398 -11.38 19.12 18.19
N ALA A 399 -11.49 20.14 19.04
CA ALA A 399 -12.76 20.51 19.67
C ALA A 399 -13.92 20.78 18.67
N PRO A 400 -13.69 21.40 17.49
CA PRO A 400 -14.72 21.52 16.44
C PRO A 400 -15.26 20.20 15.88
N ASN A 401 -14.46 19.14 15.85
CA ASN A 401 -14.90 17.82 15.40
C ASN A 401 -15.83 17.15 16.43
N MET A 402 -15.67 17.50 17.70
CA MET A 402 -16.36 16.83 18.81
C MET A 402 -17.88 17.03 18.78
N CYS A 403 -18.38 18.16 18.27
CA CYS A 403 -19.82 18.38 18.13
C CYS A 403 -20.41 17.37 17.15
N ALA A 404 -19.80 17.22 15.97
CA ALA A 404 -20.22 16.27 14.95
C ALA A 404 -20.11 14.82 15.43
N LEU A 405 -18.94 14.45 15.96
CA LEU A 405 -18.68 13.10 16.44
C LEU A 405 -19.66 12.66 17.54
N SER A 406 -19.93 13.52 18.53
CA SER A 406 -20.88 13.20 19.59
C SER A 406 -22.31 13.06 19.09
N THR A 407 -22.69 13.89 18.11
CA THR A 407 -24.03 13.81 17.51
C THR A 407 -24.18 12.53 16.70
N ASP A 408 -23.16 12.14 15.92
CA ASP A 408 -23.14 10.87 15.19
C ASP A 408 -23.28 9.70 16.17
N LEU A 409 -22.44 9.64 17.21
CA LEU A 409 -22.45 8.58 18.22
C LEU A 409 -23.75 8.50 19.02
N SER A 410 -24.51 9.60 19.11
CA SER A 410 -25.79 9.65 19.84
C SER A 410 -26.88 8.76 19.22
N THR A 411 -26.71 8.34 17.97
CA THR A 411 -27.69 7.56 17.21
C THR A 411 -27.58 6.04 17.41
N MET A 412 -26.54 5.59 18.11
CA MET A 412 -26.32 4.18 18.38
C MET A 412 -27.44 3.61 19.26
N GLY A 413 -28.01 2.50 18.84
CA GLY A 413 -28.93 1.70 19.67
C GLY A 413 -28.17 0.77 20.62
N GLY A 414 -27.02 0.25 20.19
CA GLY A 414 -26.18 -0.62 21.00
C GLY A 414 -24.80 -0.87 20.40
N LEU A 415 -23.91 -1.42 21.20
CA LEU A 415 -22.57 -1.89 20.82
C LEU A 415 -22.39 -3.32 21.33
N PHE A 416 -21.69 -4.18 20.59
CA PHE A 416 -21.25 -5.49 21.08
C PHE A 416 -19.98 -5.92 20.35
N GLY A 417 -19.34 -6.99 20.82
CA GLY A 417 -18.27 -7.65 20.07
C GLY A 417 -18.06 -9.06 20.54
N GLY A 418 -17.05 -9.71 19.98
CA GLY A 418 -16.86 -11.13 20.16
C GLY A 418 -15.70 -11.67 19.35
N GLN A 419 -15.73 -12.98 19.16
CA GLN A 419 -14.78 -13.68 18.32
C GLN A 419 -15.46 -14.75 17.46
N PHE A 420 -14.78 -15.23 16.43
CA PHE A 420 -15.15 -16.43 15.69
C PHE A 420 -13.91 -17.17 15.19
N LYS A 421 -14.06 -18.46 14.87
CA LYS A 421 -12.97 -19.27 14.34
C LYS A 421 -12.86 -19.11 12.82
N ALA A 422 -11.64 -18.89 12.35
CA ALA A 422 -11.29 -18.93 10.92
C ALA A 422 -10.05 -19.81 10.68
N PRO A 423 -9.88 -20.39 9.46
CA PRO A 423 -8.66 -21.09 9.11
C PRO A 423 -7.44 -20.16 9.17
N ASN A 424 -6.39 -20.57 9.89
CA ASN A 424 -5.13 -19.83 9.96
C ASN A 424 -4.03 -20.58 9.20
N LEU A 425 -3.61 -20.06 8.04
CA LEU A 425 -2.54 -20.64 7.23
C LEU A 425 -1.14 -20.09 7.56
N LEU A 426 -1.06 -19.14 8.49
CA LEU A 426 0.18 -18.50 8.95
C LEU A 426 0.67 -19.07 10.29
N ILE A 427 0.21 -20.26 10.69
CA ILE A 427 0.73 -20.91 11.90
C ILE A 427 2.23 -21.20 11.79
N ASP A 428 2.92 -21.21 12.93
CA ASP A 428 4.30 -21.67 13.09
C ASP A 428 4.49 -23.10 12.55
N LYS A 429 5.47 -23.24 11.65
CA LYS A 429 5.86 -24.50 11.00
C LYS A 429 7.20 -25.03 11.49
N ASP A 430 8.03 -24.22 12.14
CA ASP A 430 9.35 -24.63 12.61
C ASP A 430 9.35 -25.12 14.08
N GLY A 431 8.27 -24.83 14.81
CA GLY A 431 7.98 -25.33 16.15
C GLY A 431 8.65 -24.54 17.27
N ILE A 432 9.07 -23.29 17.01
CA ILE A 432 9.63 -22.40 18.04
C ILE A 432 8.57 -21.56 18.76
N ALA A 433 7.31 -21.59 18.30
CA ALA A 433 6.23 -20.80 18.89
C ALA A 433 6.02 -21.08 20.38
N THR A 434 5.63 -20.02 21.07
CA THR A 434 5.11 -20.06 22.43
C THR A 434 3.82 -19.24 22.53
N GLU A 435 3.16 -19.22 23.69
CA GLU A 435 1.87 -18.55 23.85
C GLU A 435 1.99 -17.03 23.66
N SER A 436 3.05 -16.41 24.19
CA SER A 436 3.33 -14.97 24.01
C SER A 436 4.04 -14.63 22.69
N TYR A 437 4.61 -15.63 22.02
CA TYR A 437 5.43 -15.45 20.81
C TYR A 437 5.04 -16.49 19.77
N PRO A 438 3.98 -16.23 18.97
CA PRO A 438 3.40 -17.21 18.07
C PRO A 438 4.31 -17.64 16.91
N ALA A 439 5.44 -16.97 16.71
CA ALA A 439 6.43 -17.25 15.65
C ALA A 439 5.80 -17.38 14.26
N ASP A 440 4.89 -16.45 13.95
CA ASP A 440 4.20 -16.38 12.66
C ASP A 440 4.70 -15.23 11.76
N ASN A 441 5.77 -14.53 12.17
CA ASN A 441 6.28 -13.30 11.55
C ASN A 441 7.09 -13.51 10.26
N ASP A 442 7.35 -14.76 9.88
CA ASP A 442 8.01 -15.15 8.62
C ASP A 442 7.25 -16.27 7.89
N GLU A 443 6.05 -16.59 8.37
CA GLU A 443 5.26 -17.70 7.85
C GLU A 443 4.54 -17.33 6.55
N ARG A 444 4.30 -18.34 5.71
CA ARG A 444 3.56 -18.19 4.44
C ARG A 444 2.59 -19.33 4.21
N TRP A 445 1.66 -19.18 3.28
CA TRP A 445 0.72 -20.24 2.97
C TRP A 445 1.41 -21.43 2.30
N GLU A 446 1.20 -22.63 2.84
CA GLU A 446 1.65 -23.89 2.24
C GLU A 446 0.45 -24.77 1.92
N MET A 447 0.01 -24.74 0.65
CA MET A 447 -1.18 -25.45 0.20
C MET A 447 -1.09 -25.92 -1.25
N ASN A 448 -1.95 -26.87 -1.61
CA ASN A 448 -2.19 -27.31 -2.97
C ASN A 448 -3.68 -27.22 -3.27
N ALA A 449 -4.06 -26.20 -4.05
CA ALA A 449 -5.44 -25.94 -4.41
C ALA A 449 -6.10 -27.04 -5.26
N THR A 450 -5.31 -27.92 -5.89
CA THR A 450 -5.84 -29.03 -6.72
C THR A 450 -6.13 -30.26 -5.88
N THR A 451 -5.24 -30.61 -4.93
CA THR A 451 -5.39 -31.82 -4.11
C THR A 451 -6.20 -31.57 -2.83
N GLY A 452 -6.28 -30.31 -2.38
CA GLY A 452 -6.89 -29.94 -1.11
C GLY A 452 -5.97 -30.15 0.10
N GLU A 453 -4.67 -30.37 -0.11
CA GLU A 453 -3.67 -30.44 0.98
C GLU A 453 -3.29 -29.02 1.42
N ALA A 454 -3.21 -28.76 2.73
CA ALA A 454 -2.76 -27.50 3.30
C ALA A 454 -2.25 -27.69 4.73
N ILE A 455 -1.33 -26.84 5.17
CA ILE A 455 -0.92 -26.70 6.57
C ILE A 455 -1.65 -25.49 7.14
N TYR A 456 -2.47 -25.70 8.17
CA TYR A 456 -3.24 -24.64 8.82
C TYR A 456 -3.65 -25.05 10.24
N GLY A 457 -3.91 -24.05 11.07
CA GLY A 457 -4.59 -24.16 12.35
C GLY A 457 -5.86 -23.30 12.36
N ASP A 458 -6.24 -22.84 13.54
CA ASP A 458 -7.33 -21.91 13.75
C ASP A 458 -6.84 -20.57 14.32
N SER A 459 -7.55 -19.49 14.01
CA SER A 459 -7.41 -18.19 14.66
C SER A 459 -8.74 -17.78 15.28
N ASP A 460 -8.69 -17.17 16.47
CA ASP A 460 -9.81 -16.46 17.08
C ASP A 460 -9.85 -15.04 16.53
N VAL A 461 -10.64 -14.82 15.50
CA VAL A 461 -10.78 -13.51 14.86
C VAL A 461 -11.70 -12.65 15.72
N THR A 462 -11.17 -11.55 16.22
CA THR A 462 -11.87 -10.60 17.06
C THR A 462 -12.65 -9.59 16.21
N PHE A 463 -13.88 -9.30 16.63
CA PHE A 463 -14.74 -8.33 15.97
C PHE A 463 -15.50 -7.48 16.99
N TRP A 464 -16.04 -6.36 16.53
CA TRP A 464 -17.08 -5.63 17.23
C TRP A 464 -17.98 -4.88 16.26
N CYS A 465 -19.18 -4.54 16.71
CA CYS A 465 -20.24 -3.97 15.90
C CYS A 465 -21.05 -2.94 16.69
N ALA A 466 -21.47 -1.88 16.01
CA ALA A 466 -22.50 -0.96 16.48
C ALA A 466 -23.81 -1.19 15.72
N ILE A 467 -24.94 -1.17 16.41
CA ILE A 467 -26.28 -1.35 15.83
C ILE A 467 -27.14 -0.08 15.94
N PRO A 468 -28.00 0.20 14.95
CA PRO A 468 -28.94 1.31 15.00
C PRO A 468 -29.98 1.19 16.11
N GLN A 469 -30.61 2.32 16.47
CA GLN A 469 -31.82 2.33 17.27
C GLN A 469 -33.01 1.84 16.44
N GLU A 470 -33.83 0.95 17.00
CA GLU A 470 -35.07 0.51 16.33
C GLU A 470 -36.11 1.63 16.40
N LEU A 471 -36.60 2.08 15.25
CA LEU A 471 -37.55 3.20 15.16
C LEU A 471 -38.97 2.74 14.84
N ASP A 472 -39.13 1.59 14.18
CA ASP A 472 -40.43 0.97 13.90
C ASP A 472 -40.27 -0.55 13.77
N THR A 473 -41.21 -1.31 14.30
CA THR A 473 -41.25 -2.79 14.20
C THR A 473 -42.07 -3.28 12.99
N SER A 474 -42.60 -2.35 12.18
CA SER A 474 -43.50 -2.62 11.07
C SER A 474 -42.94 -2.28 9.67
N CYS A 475 -41.67 -1.87 9.59
CA CYS A 475 -41.00 -1.57 8.32
C CYS A 475 -40.53 -2.83 7.57
N SER A 476 -40.09 -2.64 6.33
CA SER A 476 -39.60 -3.69 5.44
C SER A 476 -38.14 -4.02 5.70
N GLU A 477 -37.76 -5.30 5.51
CA GLU A 477 -36.36 -5.76 5.50
C GLU A 477 -35.49 -4.87 4.59
N GLY A 478 -34.24 -4.61 5.02
CA GLY A 478 -33.25 -3.87 4.23
C GLY A 478 -33.12 -2.37 4.54
N ASN A 479 -33.86 -1.82 5.52
CA ASN A 479 -33.83 -0.41 5.97
C ASN A 479 -33.56 0.62 4.85
N PRO A 480 -34.40 0.67 3.80
CA PRO A 480 -34.18 1.58 2.69
C PRO A 480 -34.25 3.05 3.14
N GLU A 481 -33.58 3.91 2.38
CA GLU A 481 -33.52 5.35 2.57
C GLU A 481 -34.91 5.97 2.84
N GLY A 482 -35.00 6.89 3.80
CA GLY A 482 -36.25 7.57 4.17
C GLY A 482 -37.29 6.68 4.87
N THR A 483 -36.95 5.45 5.27
CA THR A 483 -37.82 4.60 6.10
C THR A 483 -37.29 4.45 7.53
N PRO A 484 -38.18 4.29 8.54
CA PRO A 484 -37.74 3.98 9.90
C PRO A 484 -36.97 2.66 9.96
N PHE A 485 -36.01 2.55 10.87
CA PHE A 485 -35.14 1.38 10.98
C PHE A 485 -35.81 0.24 11.76
N CYS A 486 -35.71 -0.99 11.24
CA CYS A 486 -36.10 -2.24 11.91
C CYS A 486 -34.97 -3.27 11.89
N LYS A 487 -35.08 -4.21 12.82
CA LYS A 487 -34.33 -5.47 12.82
C LYS A 487 -34.90 -6.45 11.77
N PRO A 488 -34.08 -7.33 11.16
CA PRO A 488 -32.63 -7.36 11.28
C PRO A 488 -31.96 -6.22 10.51
N TYR A 489 -30.99 -5.55 11.11
CA TYR A 489 -30.27 -4.44 10.49
C TYR A 489 -29.32 -4.94 9.39
N PRO A 490 -29.29 -4.28 8.21
CA PRO A 490 -28.25 -4.53 7.22
C PRO A 490 -26.89 -4.12 7.77
N VAL A 491 -25.84 -4.75 7.25
CA VAL A 491 -24.48 -4.66 7.80
C VAL A 491 -23.55 -4.01 6.82
N VAL A 492 -22.81 -3.01 7.28
CA VAL A 492 -21.63 -2.50 6.60
C VAL A 492 -20.41 -2.98 7.36
N LEU A 493 -19.49 -3.65 6.65
CA LEU A 493 -18.20 -4.06 7.16
C LEU A 493 -17.18 -2.94 6.96
N TYR A 494 -16.30 -2.73 7.93
CA TYR A 494 -15.19 -1.80 7.87
C TYR A 494 -13.86 -2.51 8.08
N ALA A 495 -12.92 -2.31 7.16
CA ALA A 495 -11.53 -2.69 7.33
C ALA A 495 -10.67 -1.46 7.68
N HIS A 496 -9.87 -1.57 8.74
CA HIS A 496 -9.09 -0.47 9.30
C HIS A 496 -7.73 -0.25 8.61
N GLY A 497 -7.10 0.89 8.89
CA GLY A 497 -5.78 1.26 8.34
C GLY A 497 -4.60 0.49 8.92
N TYR A 498 -3.44 0.60 8.26
CA TYR A 498 -2.18 -0.02 8.71
C TYR A 498 -1.73 0.54 10.06
N GLY A 499 -1.37 -0.35 11.00
CA GLY A 499 -0.95 0.02 12.37
C GLY A 499 -2.11 0.37 13.33
N SER A 500 -3.35 0.26 12.86
CA SER A 500 -4.57 0.53 13.64
C SER A 500 -5.22 -0.76 14.15
N SER A 501 -6.51 -0.71 14.50
CA SER A 501 -7.30 -1.86 14.94
C SER A 501 -8.77 -1.70 14.58
N ARG A 502 -9.58 -2.72 14.88
CA ARG A 502 -11.04 -2.63 14.79
C ARG A 502 -11.62 -1.43 15.52
N ALA A 503 -10.94 -0.90 16.54
CA ALA A 503 -11.43 0.23 17.34
C ALA A 503 -11.60 1.54 16.56
N GLU A 504 -10.96 1.64 15.39
CA GLU A 504 -11.02 2.79 14.47
C GLU A 504 -12.46 3.13 14.06
N ILE A 505 -13.36 2.14 13.99
CA ILE A 505 -14.77 2.41 13.62
C ILE A 505 -15.51 3.31 14.61
N SER A 506 -14.99 3.57 15.81
CA SER A 506 -15.60 4.52 16.75
C SER A 506 -15.69 5.95 16.21
N LEU A 507 -14.94 6.27 15.16
CA LEU A 507 -15.05 7.54 14.43
C LEU A 507 -16.16 7.55 13.36
N HIS A 508 -16.68 6.39 12.95
CA HIS A 508 -17.61 6.26 11.82
C HIS A 508 -18.94 5.58 12.18
N MET A 509 -18.99 4.80 13.27
CA MET A 509 -20.12 3.94 13.62
C MET A 509 -21.42 4.71 13.81
N GLY A 510 -21.35 5.87 14.47
CA GLY A 510 -22.52 6.69 14.74
C GLY A 510 -23.22 7.16 13.46
N ARG A 511 -22.45 7.46 12.42
CA ARG A 511 -23.01 7.89 11.13
C ARG A 511 -23.71 6.75 10.39
N HIS A 512 -23.17 5.54 10.48
CA HIS A 512 -23.80 4.36 9.88
C HIS A 512 -25.11 4.04 10.60
N THR A 513 -25.10 4.10 11.94
CA THR A 513 -26.31 3.87 12.73
C THR A 513 -27.35 4.97 12.53
N ALA A 514 -26.93 6.21 12.31
CA ALA A 514 -27.80 7.32 11.92
C ALA A 514 -28.52 7.07 10.60
N MET A 515 -27.97 6.24 9.70
CA MET A 515 -28.57 5.89 8.41
C MET A 515 -29.25 4.51 8.43
N GLY A 516 -29.33 3.85 9.59
CA GLY A 516 -30.05 2.58 9.74
C GLY A 516 -29.24 1.31 9.43
N TYR A 517 -27.91 1.43 9.35
CA TYR A 517 -27.00 0.32 9.07
C TYR A 517 -26.15 -0.01 10.30
N ALA A 518 -26.00 -1.30 10.59
CA ALA A 518 -25.00 -1.75 11.55
C ALA A 518 -23.59 -1.60 10.94
N LEU A 519 -22.60 -1.21 11.74
CA LEU A 519 -21.20 -1.15 11.32
C LEU A 519 -20.39 -2.15 12.14
N CYS A 520 -19.69 -3.06 11.46
CA CYS A 520 -18.82 -4.06 12.08
C CYS A 520 -17.38 -3.94 11.58
N ALA A 521 -16.40 -4.20 12.43
CA ALA A 521 -14.99 -4.31 12.04
C ALA A 521 -14.30 -5.51 12.68
N LEU A 522 -13.32 -6.05 11.95
CA LEU A 522 -12.38 -7.07 12.41
C LEU A 522 -11.02 -6.42 12.66
N ASP A 523 -10.22 -6.97 13.58
CA ASP A 523 -8.78 -6.73 13.49
C ASP A 523 -8.25 -7.44 12.26
N SER A 524 -7.42 -6.79 11.46
CA SER A 524 -6.62 -7.46 10.44
C SER A 524 -5.62 -8.42 11.10
N TYR A 525 -5.13 -9.43 10.39
CA TYR A 525 -4.17 -10.39 10.97
C TYR A 525 -2.95 -9.65 11.56
N GLY A 526 -2.52 -10.03 12.76
CA GLY A 526 -1.42 -9.39 13.49
C GLY A 526 -1.69 -7.99 14.06
N HIS A 527 -2.91 -7.46 13.93
CA HIS A 527 -3.31 -6.15 14.48
C HIS A 527 -4.16 -6.26 15.75
N GLY A 528 -4.29 -5.14 16.46
CA GLY A 528 -5.06 -5.03 17.70
C GLY A 528 -4.63 -3.84 18.54
N LEU A 529 -5.02 -3.84 19.83
CA LEU A 529 -4.68 -2.80 20.80
C LEU A 529 -4.11 -3.37 22.11
N ASN A 530 -3.52 -4.58 22.07
CA ASN A 530 -2.87 -5.16 23.25
C ASN A 530 -1.78 -4.22 23.79
N ARG A 531 -1.08 -3.50 22.90
CA ARG A 531 -0.08 -2.48 23.27
C ARG A 531 -0.58 -1.45 24.30
N TRP A 532 -1.87 -1.09 24.28
CA TRP A 532 -2.44 -0.11 25.23
C TRP A 532 -2.54 -0.65 26.67
N LYS A 533 -2.53 -1.97 26.85
CA LYS A 533 -2.45 -2.62 28.16
C LYS A 533 -1.02 -2.68 28.69
N GLU A 534 -0.06 -2.75 27.78
CA GLU A 534 1.33 -3.10 28.07
C GLU A 534 2.22 -1.86 28.26
N ASP A 535 2.01 -0.82 27.43
CA ASP A 535 2.78 0.42 27.52
C ASP A 535 2.27 1.31 28.66
N ALA A 536 3.19 1.81 29.49
CA ALA A 536 2.85 2.66 30.63
C ALA A 536 2.24 4.01 30.21
N GLN A 537 2.62 4.55 29.05
CA GLN A 537 2.08 5.81 28.55
C GLN A 537 0.70 5.61 27.93
N ALA A 538 0.53 4.67 27.01
CA ALA A 538 -0.78 4.32 26.45
C ALA A 538 -1.76 3.82 27.53
N GLY A 539 -1.28 3.03 28.47
CA GLY A 539 -2.05 2.51 29.61
C GLY A 539 -2.53 3.60 30.56
N ALA A 540 -1.85 4.75 30.64
CA ALA A 540 -2.35 5.89 31.41
C ALA A 540 -3.62 6.47 30.77
N THR A 541 -3.64 6.60 29.44
CA THR A 541 -4.84 7.02 28.68
C THR A 541 -5.96 6.00 28.85
N LEU A 542 -5.67 4.70 28.72
CA LEU A 542 -6.65 3.64 28.93
C LEU A 542 -7.21 3.64 30.36
N THR A 543 -6.39 3.89 31.38
CA THR A 543 -6.82 3.99 32.78
C THR A 543 -7.78 5.16 32.99
N LEU A 544 -7.46 6.33 32.41
CA LEU A 544 -8.33 7.51 32.49
C LEU A 544 -9.66 7.26 31.75
N ALA A 545 -9.59 6.63 30.56
CA ALA A 545 -10.76 6.20 29.82
C ALA A 545 -11.62 5.22 30.62
N GLY A 546 -11.00 4.22 31.26
CA GLY A 546 -11.69 3.25 32.10
C GLY A 546 -12.52 3.90 33.22
N LEU A 547 -12.01 4.95 33.88
CA LEU A 547 -12.78 5.69 34.88
C LEU A 547 -14.05 6.32 34.30
N GLU A 548 -13.96 6.87 33.09
CA GLU A 548 -15.12 7.47 32.43
C GLU A 548 -16.05 6.41 31.85
N PHE A 549 -15.52 5.28 31.37
CA PHE A 549 -16.32 4.13 30.96
C PHE A 549 -17.14 3.58 32.14
N THR A 550 -16.53 3.45 33.32
CA THR A 550 -17.25 3.12 34.57
C THR A 550 -18.32 4.17 34.90
N ARG A 551 -18.00 5.47 34.78
CA ARG A 551 -18.96 6.56 35.03
C ARG A 551 -20.13 6.58 34.06
N ASN A 552 -19.99 6.00 32.87
CA ASN A 552 -21.06 5.83 31.90
C ASN A 552 -21.72 4.43 32.00
N GLY A 553 -21.41 3.62 33.03
CA GLY A 553 -22.03 2.30 33.20
C GLY A 553 -21.61 1.26 32.16
N VAL A 554 -20.47 1.46 31.49
CA VAL A 554 -19.94 0.58 30.43
C VAL A 554 -18.44 0.28 30.63
N PRO A 555 -18.00 -0.11 31.84
CA PRO A 555 -16.57 -0.29 32.12
C PRO A 555 -15.89 -1.34 31.22
N GLU A 556 -16.66 -2.27 30.65
CA GLU A 556 -16.16 -3.37 29.82
C GLU A 556 -15.85 -2.97 28.37
N ILE A 557 -16.08 -1.70 27.97
CA ILE A 557 -15.59 -1.17 26.69
C ILE A 557 -14.05 -1.25 26.63
N SER A 558 -13.37 -1.09 27.76
CA SER A 558 -11.90 -1.19 27.81
C SER A 558 -11.37 -2.55 27.32
N PRO A 559 -11.74 -3.70 27.92
CA PRO A 559 -11.37 -5.01 27.38
C PRO A 559 -11.96 -5.30 25.99
N LEU A 560 -13.17 -4.81 25.68
CA LEU A 560 -13.76 -4.96 24.36
C LEU A 560 -12.89 -4.36 23.24
N MET A 561 -12.26 -3.20 23.49
CA MET A 561 -11.34 -2.55 22.54
C MET A 561 -9.97 -3.22 22.49
N THR A 562 -9.48 -3.70 23.64
CA THR A 562 -8.06 -4.02 23.84
C THR A 562 -7.76 -5.52 23.85
N ASN A 563 -8.76 -6.40 23.74
CA ASN A 563 -8.55 -7.83 23.45
C ASN A 563 -8.24 -7.98 21.95
N GLY A 564 -6.97 -7.80 21.56
CA GLY A 564 -6.51 -7.81 20.17
C GLY A 564 -5.68 -9.04 19.82
N ARG A 565 -5.19 -9.07 18.57
CA ARG A 565 -4.33 -10.14 18.03
C ARG A 565 -2.91 -9.66 17.70
N ASP A 566 -2.58 -8.43 18.08
CA ASP A 566 -1.22 -7.90 18.01
C ASP A 566 -0.31 -8.62 19.00
N ARG A 567 0.95 -8.81 18.61
CA ARG A 567 1.98 -9.51 19.38
C ARG A 567 3.28 -8.71 19.40
N ASP A 568 4.12 -8.98 20.40
CA ASP A 568 5.47 -8.40 20.52
C ASP A 568 6.40 -9.02 19.47
N LEU A 569 6.84 -8.20 18.51
CA LEU A 569 7.67 -8.62 17.38
C LEU A 569 9.12 -8.18 17.55
N ASN A 570 9.52 -7.52 18.64
CA ASN A 570 10.92 -7.11 18.86
C ASN A 570 11.44 -7.43 20.27
N ASN A 571 10.72 -8.23 21.06
CA ASN A 571 11.05 -8.63 22.42
C ASN A 571 11.19 -7.46 23.42
N ASP A 572 10.59 -6.29 23.13
CA ASP A 572 10.58 -5.15 24.06
C ASP A 572 9.48 -5.25 25.14
N GLY A 573 8.61 -6.27 25.02
CA GLY A 573 7.51 -6.55 25.93
C GLY A 573 6.23 -5.77 25.61
N LEU A 574 6.19 -5.09 24.46
CA LEU A 574 5.04 -4.37 23.95
C LEU A 574 4.63 -4.94 22.60
N SER A 575 3.33 -5.09 22.39
CA SER A 575 2.79 -5.56 21.12
C SER A 575 3.01 -4.54 20.00
N ASP A 576 3.30 -5.03 18.79
CA ASP A 576 3.60 -4.25 17.60
C ASP A 576 2.48 -4.42 16.55
N PRO A 577 1.37 -3.67 16.66
CA PRO A 577 0.18 -3.90 15.85
C PRO A 577 0.48 -3.75 14.36
N GLY A 578 0.39 -4.87 13.65
CA GLY A 578 0.55 -4.92 12.21
C GLY A 578 1.96 -4.68 11.68
N ALA A 579 3.01 -4.64 12.51
CA ALA A 579 4.34 -4.22 12.05
C ALA A 579 4.97 -5.13 10.97
N ASP A 580 4.44 -6.33 10.77
CA ASP A 580 4.80 -7.30 9.73
C ASP A 580 3.78 -7.43 8.59
N MET A 581 2.74 -6.58 8.53
CA MET A 581 1.79 -6.55 7.41
C MET A 581 2.48 -6.20 6.08
N TRP A 582 3.43 -5.27 6.12
CA TRP A 582 4.25 -4.88 4.97
C TRP A 582 5.72 -5.08 5.30
N THR A 583 6.37 -6.03 4.64
CA THR A 583 7.81 -6.29 4.83
C THR A 583 8.49 -6.52 3.49
N SER A 584 9.82 -6.59 3.53
CA SER A 584 10.62 -7.04 2.39
C SER A 584 10.40 -8.52 2.06
N ASP A 585 9.88 -9.35 2.98
CA ASP A 585 9.43 -10.71 2.68
C ASP A 585 8.11 -10.67 1.87
N LEU A 586 8.28 -10.73 0.56
CA LEU A 586 7.21 -10.58 -0.41
C LEU A 586 6.09 -11.63 -0.23
N PHE A 587 6.45 -12.87 0.17
CA PHE A 587 5.49 -13.96 0.26
C PHE A 587 4.72 -13.92 1.58
N HIS A 588 5.38 -13.54 2.68
CA HIS A 588 4.70 -13.24 3.93
C HIS A 588 3.73 -12.07 3.76
N THR A 589 4.18 -10.94 3.18
CA THR A 589 3.35 -9.77 2.89
C THR A 589 2.10 -10.13 2.07
N LYS A 590 2.30 -10.90 0.98
CA LYS A 590 1.21 -11.41 0.14
C LYS A 590 0.20 -12.22 0.96
N ASP A 591 0.66 -13.09 1.84
CA ASP A 591 -0.22 -13.99 2.60
C ASP A 591 -0.86 -13.32 3.83
N MET A 592 -0.28 -12.27 4.41
CA MET A 592 -0.91 -11.42 5.45
C MET A 592 -2.20 -10.75 4.95
N VAL A 593 -2.16 -10.18 3.73
CA VAL A 593 -3.33 -9.60 3.06
C VAL A 593 -4.39 -10.69 2.83
N ARG A 594 -3.99 -11.83 2.29
CA ARG A 594 -4.89 -12.94 1.93
C ARG A 594 -5.50 -13.62 3.16
N GLN A 595 -4.77 -13.70 4.26
CA GLN A 595 -5.25 -14.22 5.53
C GLN A 595 -6.37 -13.34 6.07
N SER A 596 -6.19 -12.02 6.07
CA SER A 596 -7.25 -11.09 6.48
C SER A 596 -8.48 -11.18 5.57
N VAL A 597 -8.30 -11.32 4.25
CA VAL A 597 -9.40 -11.55 3.28
C VAL A 597 -10.18 -12.84 3.58
N LEU A 598 -9.48 -13.94 3.88
CA LEU A 598 -10.12 -15.22 4.23
C LEU A 598 -10.98 -15.11 5.50
N GLU A 599 -10.53 -14.32 6.47
CA GLU A 599 -11.28 -14.05 7.71
C GLU A 599 -12.54 -13.24 7.46
N TYR A 600 -12.47 -12.20 6.60
CA TYR A 600 -13.67 -11.48 6.15
C TYR A 600 -14.65 -12.36 5.37
N ILE A 601 -14.16 -13.25 4.49
CA ILE A 601 -15.01 -14.23 3.78
C ILE A 601 -15.79 -15.11 4.79
N GLN A 602 -15.13 -15.60 5.84
CA GLN A 602 -15.79 -16.37 6.88
C GLN A 602 -16.80 -15.52 7.66
N PHE A 603 -16.50 -14.25 7.94
CA PHE A 603 -17.44 -13.36 8.62
C PHE A 603 -18.69 -13.05 7.78
N VAL A 604 -18.53 -12.81 6.47
CA VAL A 604 -19.66 -12.66 5.53
C VAL A 604 -20.53 -13.93 5.53
N ARG A 605 -19.92 -15.12 5.53
CA ARG A 605 -20.65 -16.39 5.62
C ARG A 605 -21.44 -16.50 6.93
N ILE A 606 -20.88 -16.06 8.06
CA ILE A 606 -21.58 -16.03 9.35
C ILE A 606 -22.78 -15.07 9.30
N LEU A 607 -22.60 -13.84 8.81
CA LEU A 607 -23.67 -12.85 8.72
C LEU A 607 -24.82 -13.32 7.81
N ARG A 608 -24.51 -14.01 6.72
CA ARG A 608 -25.53 -14.61 5.83
C ARG A 608 -26.30 -15.76 6.48
N ASP A 609 -25.72 -16.44 7.48
CA ASP A 609 -26.34 -17.56 8.17
C ASP A 609 -27.20 -17.15 9.38
N MET A 610 -27.31 -15.85 9.68
CA MET A 610 -28.22 -15.27 10.68
C MET A 610 -29.68 -15.35 10.22
N ASN A 611 -30.20 -16.57 10.10
CA ASN A 611 -31.48 -16.91 9.47
C ASN A 611 -32.63 -17.16 10.48
N GLY A 612 -32.36 -17.02 11.78
CA GLY A 612 -33.32 -17.30 12.86
C GLY A 612 -33.46 -18.78 13.25
N GLU A 613 -32.71 -19.68 12.61
CA GLU A 613 -32.68 -21.12 12.90
C GLU A 613 -31.30 -21.60 13.38
N SER A 614 -30.21 -21.07 12.82
CA SER A 614 -28.84 -21.38 13.20
C SER A 614 -28.54 -20.90 14.63
N THR A 615 -27.60 -21.56 15.31
CA THR A 615 -27.19 -21.19 16.68
C THR A 615 -25.73 -20.78 16.74
N ASP A 616 -25.42 -19.82 17.62
CA ASP A 616 -24.07 -19.39 17.95
C ASP A 616 -23.34 -20.38 18.88
N ALA A 617 -22.11 -20.03 19.29
CA ALA A 617 -21.28 -20.86 20.19
C ALA A 617 -21.91 -21.03 21.59
N ASN A 618 -22.74 -20.08 22.01
CA ASN A 618 -23.45 -20.08 23.29
C ASN A 618 -24.75 -20.91 23.24
N GLY A 619 -25.18 -21.35 22.05
CA GLY A 619 -26.41 -22.08 21.82
C GLY A 619 -27.65 -21.18 21.70
N SER A 620 -27.47 -19.88 21.59
CA SER A 620 -28.50 -18.87 21.29
C SER A 620 -28.76 -18.80 19.79
N ILE A 621 -29.86 -18.18 19.36
CA ILE A 621 -30.11 -17.94 17.93
C ILE A 621 -28.98 -17.05 17.39
N LEU A 622 -28.38 -17.44 16.26
CA LEU A 622 -27.29 -16.70 15.65
C LEU A 622 -27.79 -15.31 15.21
N GLY A 623 -27.20 -14.26 15.80
CA GLY A 623 -27.59 -12.87 15.55
C GLY A 623 -28.73 -12.33 16.43
N ASP A 624 -29.22 -13.10 17.41
CA ASP A 624 -30.14 -12.63 18.48
C ASP A 624 -29.31 -12.16 19.68
N LEU A 625 -29.04 -10.86 19.72
CA LEU A 625 -28.11 -10.20 20.63
C LEU A 625 -28.80 -9.75 21.93
N ASP A 626 -30.10 -9.44 21.89
CA ASP A 626 -30.88 -9.05 23.08
C ASP A 626 -31.69 -10.20 23.70
N GLY A 627 -31.68 -11.38 23.08
CA GLY A 627 -32.28 -12.61 23.60
C GLY A 627 -33.80 -12.63 23.50
N ASP A 628 -34.41 -11.80 22.65
CA ASP A 628 -35.86 -11.73 22.47
C ASP A 628 -36.41 -12.84 21.56
N GLY A 629 -35.52 -13.61 20.92
CA GLY A 629 -35.84 -14.72 20.03
C GLY A 629 -35.95 -14.33 18.55
N LEU A 630 -35.58 -13.10 18.17
CA LEU A 630 -35.53 -12.59 16.80
C LEU A 630 -34.08 -12.23 16.41
N VAL A 631 -33.80 -12.23 15.12
CA VAL A 631 -32.47 -11.82 14.61
C VAL A 631 -32.38 -10.30 14.59
N ASP A 632 -31.32 -9.75 15.16
CA ASP A 632 -31.06 -8.31 15.24
C ASP A 632 -30.27 -7.78 14.04
N ILE A 633 -29.37 -8.58 13.48
CA ILE A 633 -28.37 -8.13 12.51
C ILE A 633 -28.15 -9.20 11.43
N GLY A 634 -27.80 -8.76 10.22
CA GLY A 634 -27.46 -9.67 9.13
C GLY A 634 -28.68 -10.38 8.54
N GLY A 635 -28.46 -11.57 8.01
CA GLY A 635 -29.48 -12.40 7.38
C GLY A 635 -29.20 -12.74 5.92
N ALA A 636 -29.81 -13.81 5.44
CA ALA A 636 -29.55 -14.37 4.10
C ALA A 636 -29.86 -13.38 2.97
N ASP A 637 -30.93 -12.60 3.12
CA ASP A 637 -31.44 -11.68 2.09
C ASP A 637 -31.17 -10.19 2.42
N ASN A 638 -30.55 -9.90 3.56
CA ASN A 638 -30.28 -8.53 3.99
C ASN A 638 -29.06 -7.94 3.29
N THR A 639 -28.97 -6.61 3.16
CA THR A 639 -27.80 -5.97 2.53
C THR A 639 -26.56 -6.17 3.39
N ILE A 640 -25.46 -6.63 2.77
CA ILE A 640 -24.12 -6.62 3.34
C ILE A 640 -23.18 -5.83 2.43
N GLY A 641 -22.78 -4.66 2.90
CA GLY A 641 -21.78 -3.81 2.25
C GLY A 641 -20.41 -3.94 2.93
N MET A 642 -19.36 -3.49 2.26
CA MET A 642 -18.02 -3.38 2.87
C MET A 642 -17.30 -2.12 2.40
N TRP A 643 -16.56 -1.46 3.27
CA TRP A 643 -15.57 -0.45 2.89
C TRP A 643 -14.36 -0.48 3.80
N GLY A 644 -13.35 0.30 3.47
CA GLY A 644 -12.19 0.47 4.31
C GLY A 644 -11.26 1.51 3.74
N ILE A 645 -10.38 2.04 4.59
CA ILE A 645 -9.43 3.09 4.26
C ILE A 645 -7.99 2.56 4.33
N SER A 646 -7.11 2.98 3.41
CA SER A 646 -5.70 2.61 3.41
C SER A 646 -5.50 1.09 3.22
N LEU A 647 -4.91 0.37 4.18
CA LEU A 647 -4.91 -1.10 4.23
C LEU A 647 -6.33 -1.67 4.05
N GLY A 648 -7.33 -1.07 4.69
CA GLY A 648 -8.73 -1.46 4.51
C GLY A 648 -9.26 -1.22 3.09
N GLY A 649 -8.73 -0.21 2.38
CA GLY A 649 -9.00 0.03 0.96
C GLY A 649 -8.37 -1.05 0.07
N ILE A 650 -7.19 -1.55 0.42
CA ILE A 650 -6.55 -2.70 -0.26
C ILE A 650 -7.36 -3.97 -0.01
N LEU A 651 -7.71 -4.27 1.25
CA LEU A 651 -8.51 -5.45 1.61
C LEU A 651 -9.88 -5.45 0.94
N SER A 652 -10.61 -4.33 1.00
CA SER A 652 -11.90 -4.19 0.31
C SER A 652 -11.76 -4.25 -1.22
N GLY A 653 -10.66 -3.73 -1.79
CA GLY A 653 -10.34 -3.89 -3.22
C GLY A 653 -10.18 -5.35 -3.64
N VAL A 654 -9.58 -6.20 -2.79
CA VAL A 654 -9.55 -7.66 -3.00
C VAL A 654 -10.94 -8.28 -2.83
N MET A 655 -11.66 -7.92 -1.76
CA MET A 655 -12.99 -8.44 -1.46
C MET A 655 -14.00 -8.17 -2.58
N ALA A 656 -13.88 -7.04 -3.29
CA ALA A 656 -14.75 -6.67 -4.41
C ALA A 656 -14.82 -7.74 -5.52
N GLY A 657 -13.73 -8.49 -5.73
CA GLY A 657 -13.71 -9.62 -6.66
C GLY A 657 -13.74 -10.99 -5.97
N ALA A 658 -13.23 -11.09 -4.74
CA ALA A 658 -13.06 -12.36 -4.03
C ALA A 658 -14.33 -12.89 -3.34
N GLU A 659 -15.22 -11.99 -2.91
CA GLU A 659 -16.38 -12.34 -2.09
C GLU A 659 -17.68 -11.81 -2.70
N PRO A 660 -18.24 -12.50 -3.71
CA PRO A 660 -19.43 -12.04 -4.40
C PRO A 660 -20.71 -12.16 -3.57
N SER A 661 -20.69 -12.65 -2.33
CA SER A 661 -21.86 -12.61 -1.44
C SER A 661 -21.99 -11.27 -0.69
N LEU A 662 -21.12 -10.29 -0.98
CA LEU A 662 -21.35 -8.88 -0.66
C LEU A 662 -22.28 -8.26 -1.71
N ASP A 663 -23.22 -7.43 -1.28
CA ASP A 663 -24.08 -6.68 -2.21
C ASP A 663 -23.31 -5.51 -2.84
N SER A 664 -22.40 -4.90 -2.08
CA SER A 664 -21.64 -3.75 -2.51
C SER A 664 -20.33 -3.56 -1.74
N VAL A 665 -19.34 -2.93 -2.37
CA VAL A 665 -18.02 -2.67 -1.77
C VAL A 665 -17.50 -1.29 -2.16
N SER A 666 -16.86 -0.58 -1.22
CA SER A 666 -16.23 0.72 -1.45
C SER A 666 -14.76 0.74 -1.00
N PRO A 667 -13.81 0.45 -1.91
CA PRO A 667 -12.39 0.63 -1.64
C PRO A 667 -12.01 2.11 -1.59
N ASN A 668 -11.68 2.62 -0.40
CA ASN A 668 -11.34 4.03 -0.20
C ASN A 668 -9.84 4.15 0.08
N ALA A 669 -9.14 5.05 -0.63
CA ALA A 669 -7.68 5.19 -0.49
C ALA A 669 -6.90 3.86 -0.58
N GLY A 670 -7.42 2.92 -1.38
CA GLY A 670 -6.76 1.67 -1.73
C GLY A 670 -6.03 1.78 -3.07
N GLY A 671 -5.23 0.77 -3.42
CA GLY A 671 -4.42 0.81 -4.64
C GLY A 671 -4.12 -0.56 -5.24
N ALA A 672 -4.07 -0.60 -6.57
CA ALA A 672 -3.55 -1.72 -7.35
C ALA A 672 -2.05 -1.54 -7.68
N GLY A 673 -1.34 -2.64 -7.91
CA GLY A 673 0.12 -2.62 -8.08
C GLY A 673 0.81 -2.42 -6.73
N LEU A 674 0.80 -3.45 -5.89
CA LEU A 674 1.36 -3.38 -4.53
C LEU A 674 2.84 -2.96 -4.52
N ALA A 675 3.63 -3.37 -5.51
CA ALA A 675 5.02 -2.89 -5.67
C ALA A 675 5.09 -1.41 -6.06
N ASP A 676 4.10 -0.88 -6.79
CA ASP A 676 4.04 0.53 -7.21
C ASP A 676 3.75 1.48 -6.03
N ILE A 677 3.03 1.00 -5.02
CA ILE A 677 2.82 1.74 -3.77
C ILE A 677 4.18 2.03 -3.11
N THR A 678 5.06 1.03 -3.02
CA THR A 678 6.38 1.13 -2.38
C THR A 678 7.28 2.20 -3.02
N VAL A 679 7.17 2.42 -4.33
CA VAL A 679 8.08 3.33 -5.06
C VAL A 679 7.87 4.80 -4.69
N ARG A 680 6.67 5.18 -4.23
CA ARG A 680 6.32 6.59 -3.96
C ARG A 680 5.71 6.86 -2.60
N SER A 681 5.32 5.82 -1.85
CA SER A 681 4.60 5.99 -0.59
C SER A 681 5.40 6.84 0.40
N GLY A 682 4.74 7.88 0.92
CA GLY A 682 5.21 8.69 2.03
C GLY A 682 4.73 8.18 3.40
N GLN A 683 4.10 7.01 3.45
CA GLN A 683 3.59 6.37 4.67
C GLN A 683 4.77 5.89 5.53
N GLN A 684 4.79 6.34 6.79
CA GLN A 684 5.78 5.86 7.74
C GLN A 684 5.61 4.35 7.93
N GLY A 685 6.73 3.64 7.96
CA GLY A 685 6.77 2.19 8.08
C GLY A 685 7.00 1.46 6.76
N VAL A 686 6.49 1.98 5.64
CA VAL A 686 6.70 1.34 4.34
C VAL A 686 8.16 1.43 3.88
N PRO A 687 8.82 2.61 3.83
CA PRO A 687 10.25 2.67 3.51
C PRO A 687 11.10 1.83 4.47
N GLN A 688 10.79 1.86 5.76
CA GLN A 688 11.56 1.17 6.82
C GLN A 688 11.47 -0.34 6.73
N ALA A 689 10.26 -0.91 6.58
CA ALA A 689 10.05 -2.35 6.57
C ALA A 689 10.27 -3.01 5.20
N VAL A 690 10.06 -2.25 4.11
CA VAL A 690 10.13 -2.78 2.74
C VAL A 690 11.45 -2.40 2.06
N VAL A 691 11.76 -1.10 1.96
CA VAL A 691 12.93 -0.63 1.18
C VAL A 691 14.24 -0.85 1.93
N MET A 692 14.29 -0.56 3.24
CA MET A 692 15.56 -0.67 3.99
C MET A 692 16.20 -2.06 3.93
N PRO A 693 15.47 -3.18 4.14
CA PRO A 693 16.09 -4.50 4.03
C PRO A 693 16.52 -4.84 2.60
N MET A 694 15.90 -4.25 1.56
CA MET A 694 16.41 -4.38 0.19
C MET A 694 17.78 -3.72 0.03
N LEU A 695 18.03 -2.59 0.71
CA LEU A 695 19.33 -1.93 0.75
C LEU A 695 20.37 -2.65 1.63
N GLY A 696 19.94 -3.64 2.45
CA GLY A 696 20.83 -4.37 3.35
C GLY A 696 20.98 -3.74 4.72
N GLN A 697 21.94 -4.25 5.51
CA GLN A 697 22.36 -3.56 6.73
C GLN A 697 23.10 -2.29 6.32
N LEU A 698 22.53 -1.12 6.63
CA LEU A 698 23.21 0.14 6.38
C LEU A 698 24.28 0.37 7.45
N VAL A 699 25.53 0.55 7.01
CA VAL A 699 26.68 0.96 7.81
C VAL A 699 26.97 2.41 7.46
N VAL A 700 26.88 3.30 8.45
CA VAL A 700 27.11 4.73 8.28
C VAL A 700 28.23 5.20 9.18
N GLY A 701 28.88 6.29 8.78
CA GLY A 701 29.75 7.01 9.69
C GLY A 701 29.88 8.48 9.38
N CYS A 702 30.25 9.24 10.40
CA CYS A 702 30.38 10.69 10.32
C CYS A 702 31.51 11.21 11.19
N LEU A 703 32.21 12.23 10.69
CA LEU A 703 33.12 13.09 11.43
C LEU A 703 32.32 14.21 12.10
N PRO A 704 32.82 14.78 13.21
CA PRO A 704 32.21 15.97 13.80
C PRO A 704 32.28 17.15 12.82
N THR A 705 31.14 17.83 12.63
CA THR A 705 31.02 18.97 11.71
C THR A 705 30.67 20.27 12.42
N ASP A 706 31.02 21.41 11.81
CA ASP A 706 30.52 22.72 12.23
C ASP A 706 29.03 22.91 11.84
N ALA A 707 28.47 24.08 12.15
CA ALA A 707 27.08 24.42 11.80
C ALA A 707 26.81 24.53 10.29
N ASN A 708 27.86 24.57 9.46
CA ASN A 708 27.77 24.58 8.00
C ASN A 708 28.08 23.19 7.39
N GLN A 709 28.12 22.13 8.19
CA GLN A 709 28.44 20.76 7.76
C GLN A 709 29.88 20.58 7.22
N ASN A 710 30.82 21.45 7.59
CA ASN A 710 32.24 21.20 7.31
C ASN A 710 32.84 20.29 8.38
N PRO A 711 33.63 19.27 8.01
CA PRO A 711 34.43 18.51 8.96
C PRO A 711 35.35 19.41 9.80
N ILE A 712 35.29 19.28 11.12
CA ILE A 712 36.09 20.10 12.03
C ILE A 712 37.54 19.60 12.02
N THR A 713 38.48 20.52 11.75
CA THR A 713 39.92 20.22 11.74
C THR A 713 40.67 20.72 12.98
N GLU A 714 40.13 21.70 13.70
CA GLU A 714 40.68 22.27 14.96
C GLU A 714 39.54 22.90 15.79
N GLY A 715 39.46 22.67 17.11
CA GLY A 715 38.52 23.38 18.00
C GLY A 715 37.78 22.51 19.03
N ASP A 716 36.99 23.14 19.89
CA ASP A 716 36.21 22.53 20.99
C ASP A 716 34.68 22.48 20.74
N ASP A 717 34.18 23.05 19.63
CA ASP A 717 32.74 23.16 19.33
C ASP A 717 32.31 22.01 18.42
N LEU A 718 32.07 20.86 19.04
CA LEU A 718 31.86 19.59 18.37
C LEU A 718 30.36 19.26 18.38
N ASN A 719 29.76 19.06 17.21
CA ASN A 719 28.36 18.64 17.10
C ASN A 719 28.24 17.11 17.15
N ASP A 720 27.09 16.63 17.59
CA ASP A 720 26.72 15.22 17.52
C ASP A 720 26.33 14.86 16.08
N CYS A 721 27.29 14.41 15.27
CA CYS A 721 27.05 14.14 13.86
C CYS A 721 26.09 12.96 13.59
N LEU A 722 25.82 12.10 14.59
CA LEU A 722 24.83 11.02 14.49
C LEU A 722 23.46 11.44 15.04
N ASN A 723 23.32 12.66 15.58
CA ASN A 723 22.11 13.18 16.22
C ASN A 723 21.47 12.22 17.24
N ASN A 724 22.29 11.42 17.95
CA ASN A 724 21.82 10.35 18.83
C ASN A 724 21.88 10.70 20.33
N GLY A 725 22.11 11.96 20.67
CA GLY A 725 22.27 12.45 22.05
C GLY A 725 23.60 12.04 22.68
N GLY A 726 24.58 11.64 21.86
CA GLY A 726 25.91 11.21 22.28
C GLY A 726 26.82 12.37 22.70
N ASN A 727 27.99 12.04 23.25
CA ASN A 727 29.02 13.05 23.48
C ASN A 727 29.64 13.48 22.15
N ALA A 728 30.00 14.76 22.06
CA ALA A 728 30.84 15.31 21.02
C ALA A 728 32.14 14.51 20.81
N SER A 729 32.46 14.16 19.55
CA SER A 729 33.65 13.41 19.15
C SER A 729 34.93 14.22 19.13
N GLU A 730 36.10 13.59 19.28
CA GLU A 730 37.37 14.28 19.03
C GLU A 730 37.58 14.59 17.53
N VAL A 731 38.43 15.58 17.22
CA VAL A 731 38.80 15.91 15.83
C VAL A 731 39.39 14.68 15.13
N GLY A 732 38.87 14.35 13.95
CA GLY A 732 39.29 13.19 13.16
C GLY A 732 38.83 11.84 13.71
N GLU A 733 37.91 11.83 14.69
CA GLU A 733 37.23 10.62 15.15
C GLU A 733 35.93 10.41 14.36
N LEU A 734 35.94 9.41 13.47
CA LEU A 734 34.79 8.96 12.71
C LEU A 734 33.95 8.03 13.59
N ARG A 735 32.70 8.40 13.86
CA ARG A 735 31.75 7.52 14.57
C ARG A 735 31.09 6.59 13.58
N LEU A 736 30.86 5.33 13.98
CA LEU A 736 30.23 4.30 13.15
C LEU A 736 28.92 3.84 13.78
N ALA A 737 27.88 3.74 12.96
CA ALA A 737 26.57 3.27 13.38
C ALA A 737 25.94 2.36 12.32
N PHE A 738 25.02 1.52 12.79
CA PHE A 738 24.06 0.82 11.95
C PHE A 738 22.77 1.63 11.84
N ILE A 739 22.15 1.64 10.67
CA ILE A 739 20.73 2.01 10.51
C ILE A 739 19.98 0.72 10.14
N SER A 740 19.02 0.33 10.98
CA SER A 740 18.29 -0.94 10.83
C SER A 740 16.78 -0.76 11.06
N ASN A 741 15.98 -1.64 10.47
CA ASN A 741 14.53 -1.75 10.62
C ASN A 741 14.19 -2.41 11.96
N ASP A 742 13.49 -1.68 12.83
CA ASP A 742 12.97 -2.14 14.12
C ASP A 742 11.43 -2.04 14.11
N ASN A 743 10.80 -3.02 13.46
CA ASN A 743 9.36 -3.14 13.29
C ASN A 743 8.74 -1.90 12.63
N ALA A 744 9.11 -1.70 11.37
CA ALA A 744 8.67 -0.58 10.54
C ALA A 744 9.14 0.80 11.06
N ARG A 745 10.26 0.83 11.79
CA ARG A 745 10.92 2.06 12.25
C ARG A 745 12.40 2.02 11.93
N ALA A 746 12.98 3.16 11.58
CA ALA A 746 14.42 3.28 11.45
C ALA A 746 15.05 3.41 12.84
N SER A 747 16.09 2.63 13.11
CA SER A 747 16.82 2.68 14.36
C SER A 747 18.32 2.83 14.10
N LEU A 748 18.91 3.89 14.63
CA LEU A 748 20.35 4.16 14.57
C LEU A 748 21.06 3.59 15.80
N LYS A 749 22.04 2.70 15.60
CA LYS A 749 22.81 2.02 16.66
C LYS A 749 24.31 2.23 16.48
N GLU A 750 24.90 3.10 17.31
CA GLU A 750 26.34 3.34 17.30
C GLU A 750 27.11 2.14 17.88
N PHE A 751 28.11 1.63 17.16
CA PHE A 751 28.84 0.43 17.54
C PHE A 751 30.36 0.62 17.69
N ALA A 752 30.94 1.66 17.08
CA ALA A 752 32.38 1.90 17.11
C ALA A 752 32.79 3.34 16.78
N SER A 753 34.07 3.67 16.98
CA SER A 753 34.71 4.84 16.40
C SER A 753 36.11 4.53 15.85
N ILE A 754 36.54 5.30 14.86
CA ILE A 754 37.85 5.20 14.21
C ILE A 754 38.55 6.57 14.30
N SER A 755 39.74 6.62 14.89
CA SER A 755 40.52 7.85 14.97
C SER A 755 41.38 8.10 13.72
N SER A 756 41.76 9.37 13.51
CA SER A 756 42.65 9.81 12.43
C SER A 756 42.10 9.63 11.01
N VAL A 757 40.78 9.65 10.86
CA VAL A 757 40.10 9.61 9.55
C VAL A 757 40.09 11.02 8.94
N GLU A 758 40.34 11.09 7.63
CA GLU A 758 40.33 12.30 6.81
C GLU A 758 39.32 12.16 5.66
N VAL A 759 38.86 13.30 5.13
CA VAL A 759 38.06 13.33 3.89
C VAL A 759 38.83 12.67 2.75
N GLY A 760 38.16 11.80 2.00
CA GLY A 760 38.73 11.00 0.92
C GLY A 760 39.39 9.69 1.36
N ASP A 761 39.44 9.38 2.67
CA ASP A 761 39.83 8.04 3.12
C ASP A 761 38.78 7.00 2.68
N ARG A 762 39.24 5.78 2.38
CA ARG A 762 38.40 4.68 1.86
C ARG A 762 37.98 3.75 2.99
N ILE A 763 36.70 3.45 3.08
CA ILE A 763 36.09 2.54 4.04
C ILE A 763 35.59 1.31 3.29
N VAL A 764 35.99 0.12 3.74
CA VAL A 764 35.55 -1.17 3.17
C VAL A 764 34.86 -1.97 4.25
N VAL A 765 33.64 -2.42 4.00
CA VAL A 765 32.89 -3.35 4.86
C VAL A 765 32.96 -4.73 4.23
N VAL A 766 33.41 -5.73 5.00
CA VAL A 766 33.56 -7.12 4.56
C VAL A 766 32.64 -8.01 5.38
N ASN A 767 31.73 -8.74 4.71
CA ASN A 767 30.99 -9.84 5.32
C ASN A 767 31.88 -11.09 5.34
N LEU A 768 32.29 -11.53 6.54
CA LEU A 768 33.21 -12.65 6.71
C LEU A 768 32.57 -14.01 6.44
N SER A 769 31.23 -14.10 6.48
CA SER A 769 30.49 -15.34 6.20
C SER A 769 30.42 -15.61 4.71
N THR A 770 30.12 -14.57 3.91
CA THR A 770 29.86 -14.69 2.47
C THR A 770 31.07 -14.31 1.62
N GLY A 771 31.96 -13.47 2.15
CA GLY A 771 33.05 -12.83 1.40
C GLY A 771 32.61 -11.59 0.61
N GLU A 772 31.39 -11.10 0.82
CA GLU A 772 30.90 -9.86 0.21
C GLU A 772 31.72 -8.66 0.71
N GLU A 773 32.11 -7.78 -0.21
CA GLU A 773 32.86 -6.56 0.10
C GLU A 773 32.14 -5.35 -0.54
N LYS A 774 31.93 -4.29 0.26
CA LYS A 774 31.38 -3.02 -0.19
C LYS A 774 32.28 -1.89 0.25
N GLU A 775 32.49 -0.88 -0.58
CA GLU A 775 33.40 0.23 -0.30
C GLU A 775 32.77 1.58 -0.59
N ALA A 776 33.10 2.58 0.24
CA ALA A 776 32.76 3.98 0.05
C ALA A 776 33.95 4.85 0.47
N TYR A 777 33.86 6.14 0.13
CA TYR A 777 34.82 7.15 0.56
C TYR A 777 34.17 8.10 1.55
N VAL A 778 34.97 8.62 2.48
CA VAL A 778 34.53 9.70 3.36
C VAL A 778 34.37 10.97 2.52
N ASN A 779 33.13 11.40 2.29
CA ASN A 779 32.78 12.50 1.39
C ASN A 779 33.30 13.88 1.90
N SER A 780 33.05 14.95 1.12
CA SER A 780 33.46 16.32 1.47
C SER A 780 32.87 16.84 2.79
N ARG A 781 31.77 16.24 3.26
CA ARG A 781 31.09 16.53 4.55
C ARG A 781 31.58 15.66 5.70
N GLY A 782 32.51 14.74 5.45
CA GLY A 782 33.05 13.85 6.47
C GLY A 782 32.16 12.67 6.82
N SER A 783 31.24 12.28 5.94
CA SER A 783 30.36 11.13 6.14
C SER A 783 30.50 10.08 5.04
N PHE A 784 29.97 8.88 5.29
CA PHE A 784 29.74 7.86 4.28
C PHE A 784 28.53 7.00 4.68
N ARG A 785 27.97 6.28 3.70
CA ARG A 785 26.95 5.26 3.89
C ARG A 785 27.18 4.10 2.94
N LEU A 786 26.98 2.88 3.42
CA LEU A 786 27.08 1.64 2.65
C LEU A 786 25.99 0.66 3.05
N GLY A 787 25.38 -0.01 2.08
CA GLY A 787 24.54 -1.19 2.31
C GLY A 787 25.34 -2.47 2.07
N ILE A 788 25.29 -3.42 2.99
CA ILE A 788 25.95 -4.74 2.82
C ILE A 788 24.91 -5.86 2.79
N ALA A 789 25.07 -6.79 1.84
CA ALA A 789 24.30 -8.03 1.79
C ALA A 789 24.75 -8.95 2.94
N ALA A 790 23.83 -9.27 3.84
CA ALA A 790 24.13 -10.07 5.02
C ALA A 790 22.88 -10.78 5.56
N ASP A 791 23.11 -11.87 6.31
CA ASP A 791 22.07 -12.61 7.02
C ASP A 791 22.04 -12.26 8.50
N ALA A 792 20.83 -12.16 9.07
CA ALA A 792 20.58 -12.10 10.50
C ALA A 792 19.23 -12.77 10.81
N LEU A 793 19.15 -13.47 11.94
CA LEU A 793 17.87 -14.00 12.42
C LEU A 793 16.95 -12.85 12.84
N ASP A 794 15.64 -13.01 12.65
CA ASP A 794 14.65 -12.10 13.22
C ASP A 794 14.60 -12.21 14.76
N SER A 795 13.90 -11.28 15.39
CA SER A 795 13.78 -11.15 16.84
C SER A 795 13.23 -12.42 17.51
N ILE A 796 12.27 -13.10 16.90
CA ILE A 796 11.59 -14.28 17.46
C ILE A 796 12.49 -15.50 17.32
N SER A 797 13.09 -15.70 16.15
CA SER A 797 14.07 -16.77 15.89
C SER A 797 15.29 -16.72 16.82
N ARG A 798 15.68 -15.53 17.32
CA ARG A 798 16.79 -15.38 18.28
C ARG A 798 16.47 -15.94 19.66
N ARG A 799 15.19 -15.92 20.09
CA ARG A 799 14.76 -16.29 21.46
C ARG A 799 15.29 -17.66 21.92
N PRO A 800 15.09 -18.78 21.18
CA PRO A 800 15.57 -20.09 21.59
C PRO A 800 17.11 -20.17 21.69
N ILE A 801 17.84 -19.45 20.83
CA ILE A 801 19.31 -19.41 20.83
C ILE A 801 19.83 -18.62 22.04
N LEU A 802 19.16 -17.53 22.38
CA LEU A 802 19.46 -16.67 23.54
C LEU A 802 19.01 -17.30 24.87
N GLY A 803 18.29 -18.44 24.83
CA GLY A 803 17.78 -19.14 26.00
C GLY A 803 16.62 -18.42 26.68
N ALA A 804 15.92 -17.54 25.96
CA ALA A 804 14.75 -16.82 26.46
C ALA A 804 13.65 -17.83 26.85
N GLN A 805 13.02 -17.58 28.00
CA GLN A 805 11.90 -18.39 28.48
C GLN A 805 10.57 -17.70 28.15
N GLU A 806 9.47 -18.45 28.29
CA GLU A 806 8.12 -17.90 28.14
C GLU A 806 7.87 -16.71 29.08
N ASN A 807 7.21 -15.65 28.59
CA ASN A 807 6.99 -14.36 29.27
C ASN A 807 8.26 -13.58 29.66
N GLN A 808 9.46 -13.99 29.23
CA GLN A 808 10.67 -13.21 29.48
C GLN A 808 10.79 -12.11 28.41
N ILE A 809 10.91 -10.86 28.89
CA ILE A 809 11.16 -9.67 28.08
C ILE A 809 12.67 -9.44 27.97
N GLY A 810 13.12 -8.91 26.83
CA GLY A 810 14.51 -8.56 26.59
C GLY A 810 15.03 -7.41 27.48
N PRO A 811 16.30 -7.02 27.34
CA PRO A 811 17.25 -7.57 26.38
C PRO A 811 17.97 -8.83 26.89
N PHE A 812 18.19 -9.80 26.01
CA PHE A 812 18.99 -11.00 26.29
C PHE A 812 20.42 -10.84 25.78
N ILE A 813 21.41 -11.34 26.53
CA ILE A 813 22.82 -11.17 26.17
C ILE A 813 23.21 -12.16 25.07
N ALA A 814 23.64 -11.64 23.92
CA ALA A 814 24.29 -12.40 22.86
C ALA A 814 25.71 -12.79 23.29
N THR A 815 25.84 -13.96 23.93
CA THR A 815 27.16 -14.45 24.40
C THR A 815 28.10 -14.83 23.26
N ASP A 816 27.54 -15.26 22.13
CA ASP A 816 28.22 -15.46 20.86
C ASP A 816 27.35 -14.86 19.75
N PRO A 817 27.59 -13.59 19.36
CA PRO A 817 26.79 -12.92 18.32
C PRO A 817 26.80 -13.64 16.96
N THR A 818 27.83 -14.44 16.67
CA THR A 818 27.97 -15.16 15.38
C THR A 818 26.96 -16.28 15.18
N LEU A 819 26.22 -16.64 16.23
CA LEU A 819 25.08 -17.56 16.13
C LEU A 819 23.79 -16.88 15.67
N LEU A 820 23.76 -15.53 15.69
CA LEU A 820 22.56 -14.74 15.44
C LEU A 820 22.59 -14.06 14.07
N ALA A 821 23.78 -13.77 13.56
CA ALA A 821 23.98 -13.00 12.33
C ALA A 821 25.40 -13.16 11.77
N ASP A 822 25.58 -12.71 10.53
CA ASP A 822 26.87 -12.67 9.87
C ASP A 822 27.86 -11.73 10.54
N ALA A 823 29.10 -12.19 10.70
CA ALA A 823 30.20 -11.39 11.19
C ALA A 823 30.75 -10.46 10.11
N ILE A 824 31.04 -9.20 10.48
CA ILE A 824 31.59 -8.21 9.56
C ILE A 824 32.88 -7.58 10.10
N GLU A 825 33.69 -7.06 9.19
CA GLU A 825 34.80 -6.16 9.51
C GLU A 825 34.67 -4.84 8.76
N VAL A 826 35.04 -3.74 9.41
CA VAL A 826 35.16 -2.41 8.78
C VAL A 826 36.64 -2.06 8.70
N HIS A 827 37.15 -1.92 7.48
CA HIS A 827 38.53 -1.58 7.19
C HIS A 827 38.65 -0.13 6.75
N HIS A 828 39.60 0.60 7.31
CA HIS A 828 39.87 1.99 6.98
C HIS A 828 41.24 2.10 6.31
N TYR A 829 41.24 2.62 5.08
CA TYR A 829 42.41 2.77 4.23
C TYR A 829 42.69 4.24 3.91
N ARG A 830 43.98 4.55 3.79
CA ARG A 830 44.44 5.77 3.12
C ARG A 830 45.32 5.40 1.94
N GLY A 831 44.82 5.63 0.73
CA GLY A 831 45.37 5.00 -0.46
C GLY A 831 45.34 3.47 -0.32
N GLU A 832 46.49 2.82 -0.42
CA GLU A 832 46.63 1.36 -0.28
C GLU A 832 46.98 0.91 1.16
N ASP A 833 47.27 1.84 2.06
CA ASP A 833 47.69 1.52 3.42
C ASP A 833 46.45 1.29 4.31
N LEU A 834 46.30 0.06 4.84
CA LEU A 834 45.30 -0.26 5.87
C LEU A 834 45.72 0.36 7.20
N LEU A 835 44.96 1.35 7.67
CA LEU A 835 45.25 2.10 8.90
C LEU A 835 44.62 1.45 10.14
N SER A 836 43.40 0.94 10.03
CA SER A 836 42.68 0.31 11.14
C SER A 836 41.59 -0.65 10.68
N THR A 837 41.23 -1.59 11.56
CA THR A 837 40.14 -2.55 11.36
C THR A 837 39.25 -2.58 12.61
N VAL A 838 37.94 -2.50 12.43
CA VAL A 838 36.94 -2.75 13.47
C VAL A 838 36.33 -4.13 13.21
N SER A 839 36.46 -5.05 14.17
CA SER A 839 35.95 -6.44 14.10
C SER A 839 35.15 -6.84 15.33
N THR A 840 35.00 -5.94 16.30
CA THR A 840 34.25 -6.13 17.54
C THR A 840 33.38 -4.91 17.79
N PHE A 841 32.27 -5.10 18.48
CA PHE A 841 31.52 -4.00 19.08
C PHE A 841 32.43 -3.27 20.08
N GLN A 842 32.69 -1.98 19.86
CA GLN A 842 33.44 -1.14 20.81
C GLN A 842 32.50 -0.40 21.77
N LYS A 843 31.19 -0.51 21.55
CA LYS A 843 30.13 -0.03 22.42
C LYS A 843 29.08 -1.13 22.56
N GLU A 844 28.46 -1.22 23.73
CA GLU A 844 27.30 -2.09 23.93
C GLU A 844 26.13 -1.60 23.06
N VAL A 845 25.53 -2.51 22.30
CA VAL A 845 24.39 -2.22 21.42
C VAL A 845 23.19 -3.06 21.88
N GLU A 846 22.02 -2.43 21.97
CA GLU A 846 20.75 -3.12 22.20
C GLU A 846 19.82 -2.93 21.00
N PHE A 847 19.33 -4.03 20.44
CA PHE A 847 18.46 -4.05 19.26
C PHE A 847 17.52 -5.24 19.31
N GLN A 848 16.21 -5.02 19.10
CA GLN A 848 15.15 -6.04 19.12
C GLN A 848 15.30 -7.05 20.29
N GLY A 849 15.38 -6.50 21.50
CA GLY A 849 15.52 -7.26 22.75
C GLY A 849 16.77 -8.15 22.81
N THR A 850 17.79 -7.84 22.02
CA THR A 850 19.12 -8.49 22.08
C THR A 850 20.16 -7.45 22.48
N ARG A 851 21.02 -7.81 23.44
CA ARG A 851 22.19 -7.02 23.86
C ARG A 851 23.47 -7.64 23.33
N TYR A 852 24.21 -6.86 22.55
CA TYR A 852 25.52 -7.16 22.00
C TYR A 852 26.59 -6.48 22.86
N PRO A 853 27.36 -7.24 23.67
CA PRO A 853 28.32 -6.65 24.59
C PRO A 853 29.50 -5.98 23.88
N GLU A 854 30.08 -4.97 24.52
CA GLU A 854 31.41 -4.46 24.15
C GLU A 854 32.44 -5.60 24.12
N GLU A 855 33.39 -5.53 23.18
CA GLU A 855 34.41 -6.53 22.87
C GLU A 855 33.89 -7.86 22.26
N SER A 856 32.58 -8.01 22.05
CA SER A 856 32.04 -9.17 21.31
C SER A 856 32.22 -9.00 19.80
N THR A 857 32.22 -10.10 19.04
CA THR A 857 32.37 -10.08 17.58
C THR A 857 31.33 -9.17 16.94
N LEU A 858 31.77 -8.29 16.04
CA LEU A 858 30.87 -7.41 15.28
C LEU A 858 30.08 -8.24 14.29
N VAL A 859 28.75 -8.16 14.38
CA VAL A 859 27.80 -8.78 13.45
C VAL A 859 26.79 -7.75 12.98
N VAL A 860 26.16 -8.00 11.84
CA VAL A 860 25.01 -7.18 11.39
C VAL A 860 23.82 -7.35 12.33
N LEU A 861 22.90 -6.38 12.34
CA LEU A 861 21.69 -6.42 13.18
C LEU A 861 20.45 -6.90 12.44
N GLN A 862 20.43 -6.79 11.11
CA GLN A 862 19.33 -7.21 10.24
C GLN A 862 19.83 -7.96 9.01
N GLU A 863 18.97 -8.80 8.42
CA GLU A 863 19.19 -9.38 7.10
C GLU A 863 18.90 -8.35 5.99
N GLY A 864 19.46 -8.57 4.80
CA GLY A 864 19.07 -7.81 3.62
C GLY A 864 19.91 -8.06 2.37
N LEU A 865 19.47 -7.48 1.25
CA LEU A 865 19.98 -7.80 -0.10
C LEU A 865 21.21 -6.98 -0.51
N GLY A 866 21.44 -5.82 0.11
CA GLY A 866 22.61 -4.99 -0.18
C GLY A 866 22.55 -4.25 -1.52
N TYR A 867 21.34 -4.04 -2.08
CA TYR A 867 21.17 -3.23 -3.28
C TYR A 867 21.47 -1.75 -3.01
N GLU A 868 21.84 -1.03 -4.06
CA GLU A 868 21.96 0.42 -4.04
C GLU A 868 20.69 1.05 -4.63
N ARG A 869 20.35 2.25 -4.16
CA ARG A 869 19.26 3.03 -4.75
C ARG A 869 19.65 3.44 -6.17
N ASN A 870 18.67 3.63 -7.05
CA ASN A 870 18.90 4.04 -8.45
C ASN A 870 19.72 3.03 -9.30
N ASP A 871 20.05 1.86 -8.76
CA ASP A 871 20.78 0.79 -9.45
C ASP A 871 19.85 -0.11 -10.30
N PRO A 872 20.30 -0.59 -11.49
CA PRO A 872 19.47 -1.45 -12.35
C PRO A 872 19.09 -2.82 -11.78
N ASP A 873 19.86 -3.41 -10.85
CA ASP A 873 19.49 -4.65 -10.17
C ASP A 873 18.39 -4.39 -9.13
N PHE A 874 18.42 -3.23 -8.46
CA PHE A 874 17.32 -2.79 -7.61
C PHE A 874 16.02 -2.58 -8.40
N VAL A 875 16.08 -1.91 -9.56
CA VAL A 875 14.93 -1.76 -10.48
C VAL A 875 14.41 -3.13 -10.93
N ARG A 876 15.32 -4.03 -11.32
CA ARG A 876 14.98 -5.39 -11.75
C ARG A 876 14.27 -6.19 -10.66
N PHE A 877 14.74 -6.07 -9.42
CA PHE A 877 14.14 -6.74 -8.29
C PHE A 877 12.71 -6.24 -8.04
N LEU A 878 12.50 -4.92 -7.98
CA LEU A 878 11.18 -4.32 -7.78
C LEU A 878 10.17 -4.73 -8.86
N VAL A 879 10.62 -4.81 -10.13
CA VAL A 879 9.80 -5.31 -11.23
C VAL A 879 9.31 -6.75 -10.99
N ILE A 880 10.21 -7.63 -10.56
CA ILE A 880 9.87 -9.05 -10.34
C ILE A 880 9.06 -9.24 -9.05
N ALA A 881 9.25 -8.38 -8.05
CA ALA A 881 8.55 -8.43 -6.78
C ALA A 881 7.02 -8.43 -6.94
N GLN A 882 6.50 -7.67 -7.90
CA GLN A 882 5.07 -7.64 -8.22
C GLN A 882 4.52 -9.03 -8.60
N ALA A 883 5.33 -9.93 -9.18
CA ALA A 883 4.90 -11.28 -9.50
C ALA A 883 4.63 -12.13 -8.24
N ALA A 884 5.40 -11.94 -7.17
CA ALA A 884 5.15 -12.59 -5.89
C ALA A 884 3.87 -12.05 -5.24
N LEU A 885 3.67 -10.72 -5.28
CA LEU A 885 2.54 -10.04 -4.62
C LEU A 885 1.19 -10.21 -5.37
N SER A 886 1.22 -10.61 -6.64
CA SER A 886 0.06 -10.52 -7.55
C SER A 886 -1.22 -11.18 -7.02
N SER A 887 -1.17 -12.33 -6.33
CA SER A 887 -2.39 -12.99 -5.83
C SER A 887 -3.11 -12.21 -4.72
N ALA A 888 -2.43 -11.24 -4.10
CA ALA A 888 -2.97 -10.36 -3.07
C ALA A 888 -3.29 -8.95 -3.60
N ASP A 889 -3.03 -8.69 -4.88
CA ASP A 889 -3.13 -7.34 -5.45
C ASP A 889 -4.57 -7.00 -5.86
N PRO A 890 -5.14 -5.86 -5.41
CA PRO A 890 -6.46 -5.41 -5.83
C PRO A 890 -6.62 -5.29 -7.35
N GLY A 891 -5.54 -5.06 -8.09
CA GLY A 891 -5.52 -5.05 -9.56
C GLY A 891 -5.81 -6.41 -10.20
N ILE A 892 -5.55 -7.52 -9.51
CA ILE A 892 -6.01 -8.83 -9.99
C ILE A 892 -7.49 -9.00 -9.73
N TRP A 893 -7.93 -8.70 -8.52
CA TRP A 893 -9.30 -8.94 -8.09
C TRP A 893 -10.32 -7.98 -8.71
N GLY A 894 -9.94 -6.74 -9.03
CA GLY A 894 -10.81 -5.77 -9.69
C GLY A 894 -11.29 -6.22 -11.09
N ALA A 895 -10.49 -7.01 -11.81
CA ALA A 895 -10.94 -7.60 -13.08
C ALA A 895 -12.09 -8.60 -12.88
N HIS A 896 -12.17 -9.21 -11.71
CA HIS A 896 -13.14 -10.22 -11.33
C HIS A 896 -14.43 -9.67 -10.71
N THR A 897 -14.56 -8.34 -10.57
CA THR A 897 -15.80 -7.72 -10.09
C THR A 897 -16.96 -7.91 -11.07
N PHE A 898 -16.75 -7.60 -12.36
CA PHE A 898 -17.80 -7.78 -13.39
C PHE A 898 -17.31 -8.02 -14.82
N LEU A 899 -16.06 -7.68 -15.16
CA LEU A 899 -15.54 -7.96 -16.51
C LEU A 899 -15.25 -9.47 -16.68
N GLN A 900 -14.75 -10.11 -15.62
CA GLN A 900 -14.37 -11.52 -15.59
C GLN A 900 -14.82 -12.18 -14.27
N PRO A 901 -16.11 -12.17 -13.92
CA PRO A 901 -16.58 -12.68 -12.63
C PRO A 901 -16.20 -14.15 -12.40
N LEU A 902 -15.92 -14.50 -11.15
CA LEU A 902 -15.55 -15.85 -10.73
C LEU A 902 -16.75 -16.81 -10.80
N ASP A 903 -16.49 -18.11 -10.91
CA ASP A 903 -17.53 -19.13 -10.80
C ASP A 903 -17.88 -19.39 -9.33
N THR A 904 -19.04 -18.90 -8.89
CA THR A 904 -19.55 -19.10 -7.53
C THR A 904 -20.83 -19.91 -7.50
N SER A 905 -21.04 -20.80 -8.48
CA SER A 905 -22.22 -21.66 -8.56
C SER A 905 -22.44 -22.59 -7.35
N TYR A 906 -21.43 -22.76 -6.49
CA TYR A 906 -21.49 -23.50 -5.23
C TYR A 906 -22.10 -22.69 -4.07
N ASP A 907 -22.10 -21.36 -4.16
CA ASP A 907 -22.55 -20.48 -3.09
C ASP A 907 -23.97 -19.96 -3.34
N PRO A 908 -24.96 -20.34 -2.50
CA PRO A 908 -26.34 -19.88 -2.63
C PRO A 908 -26.53 -18.39 -2.33
N ASN A 909 -25.57 -17.76 -1.67
CA ASN A 909 -25.61 -16.35 -1.25
C ASN A 909 -24.96 -15.41 -2.26
N THR A 910 -24.43 -15.92 -3.37
CA THR A 910 -23.83 -15.08 -4.43
C THR A 910 -24.76 -13.94 -4.81
N ARG A 911 -24.20 -12.74 -4.86
CA ARG A 911 -24.78 -11.49 -5.34
C ARG A 911 -23.94 -10.95 -6.49
N ASP A 912 -24.47 -9.93 -7.17
CA ASP A 912 -23.75 -9.20 -8.21
C ASP A 912 -23.05 -8.00 -7.55
N THR A 913 -21.95 -8.23 -6.82
CA THR A 913 -21.31 -7.21 -5.95
C THR A 913 -21.02 -5.91 -6.70
N HIS A 914 -21.68 -4.82 -6.34
CA HIS A 914 -21.48 -3.51 -6.93
C HIS A 914 -20.32 -2.75 -6.28
N VAL A 915 -19.57 -1.96 -7.04
CA VAL A 915 -18.37 -1.27 -6.51
C VAL A 915 -18.49 0.25 -6.57
N LEU A 916 -18.10 0.92 -5.50
CA LEU A 916 -17.81 2.36 -5.45
C LEU A 916 -16.32 2.55 -5.20
N MET A 917 -15.54 2.81 -6.24
CA MET A 917 -14.10 3.04 -6.06
C MET A 917 -13.83 4.49 -5.73
N MET A 918 -13.12 4.74 -4.63
CA MET A 918 -12.83 6.09 -4.14
C MET A 918 -11.35 6.29 -3.76
N PRO A 919 -10.43 6.30 -4.73
CA PRO A 919 -9.12 6.91 -4.48
C PRO A 919 -9.28 8.37 -4.08
N THR A 920 -8.55 8.84 -3.08
CA THR A 920 -8.59 10.23 -2.63
C THR A 920 -7.61 11.08 -3.42
N ALA A 921 -8.03 12.28 -3.83
CA ALA A 921 -7.18 13.18 -4.59
C ALA A 921 -5.91 13.53 -3.79
N GLY A 922 -4.73 13.37 -4.39
CA GLY A 922 -3.45 13.73 -3.78
C GLY A 922 -3.03 12.88 -2.59
N ASP A 923 -3.57 11.66 -2.44
CA ASP A 923 -3.07 10.70 -1.46
C ASP A 923 -1.59 10.41 -1.71
N VAL A 924 -0.77 10.61 -0.67
CA VAL A 924 0.68 10.38 -0.70
C VAL A 924 1.10 9.12 0.06
N GLN A 925 0.21 8.52 0.85
CA GLN A 925 0.47 7.31 1.62
C GLN A 925 0.17 6.06 0.79
N VAL A 926 -1.00 6.01 0.14
CA VAL A 926 -1.32 5.05 -0.93
C VAL A 926 -1.48 5.88 -2.21
N PRO A 927 -0.39 6.04 -3.01
CA PRO A 927 -0.36 7.01 -4.09
C PRO A 927 -1.59 6.93 -5.00
N VAL A 928 -2.28 8.06 -5.21
CA VAL A 928 -3.57 8.13 -5.93
C VAL A 928 -3.58 7.41 -7.29
N ASN A 929 -2.44 7.37 -8.00
CA ASN A 929 -2.30 6.64 -9.27
C ASN A 929 -2.63 5.14 -9.15
N THR A 930 -2.36 4.54 -7.99
CA THR A 930 -2.60 3.11 -7.74
C THR A 930 -4.09 2.81 -7.60
N GLY A 931 -4.86 3.70 -6.96
CA GLY A 931 -6.32 3.57 -6.91
C GLY A 931 -7.01 3.93 -8.24
N ILE A 932 -6.46 4.86 -9.01
CA ILE A 932 -6.89 5.11 -10.40
C ILE A 932 -6.63 3.88 -11.28
N ALA A 933 -5.50 3.19 -11.11
CA ALA A 933 -5.23 1.94 -11.80
C ALA A 933 -6.28 0.86 -11.46
N MET A 934 -6.71 0.77 -10.20
CA MET A 934 -7.80 -0.14 -9.80
C MET A 934 -9.13 0.18 -10.51
N GLY A 935 -9.48 1.46 -10.67
CA GLY A 935 -10.65 1.91 -11.45
C GLY A 935 -10.56 1.55 -12.94
N ARG A 936 -9.38 1.75 -13.54
CA ARG A 936 -9.08 1.36 -14.92
C ARG A 936 -9.25 -0.14 -15.13
N ILE A 937 -8.65 -0.94 -14.25
CA ILE A 937 -8.66 -2.41 -14.28
C ILE A 937 -10.07 -2.97 -14.12
N THR A 938 -10.88 -2.38 -13.25
CA THR A 938 -12.26 -2.84 -13.03
C THR A 938 -13.13 -2.54 -14.25
N GLY A 939 -12.71 -1.60 -15.11
CA GLY A 939 -13.44 -1.20 -16.31
C GLY A 939 -14.44 -0.08 -16.07
N LEU A 940 -14.24 0.71 -15.01
CA LEU A 940 -15.04 1.90 -14.71
C LEU A 940 -14.78 3.04 -15.71
N PHE A 941 -13.58 3.08 -16.32
CA PHE A 941 -13.22 4.05 -17.37
C PHE A 941 -13.59 3.57 -18.78
N GLY A 942 -14.34 2.46 -18.88
CA GLY A 942 -14.62 1.75 -20.12
C GLY A 942 -13.97 0.37 -20.13
N SER A 943 -14.59 -0.57 -20.84
CA SER A 943 -14.07 -1.92 -20.97
C SER A 943 -12.73 -1.95 -21.72
N TRP A 944 -11.75 -2.63 -21.11
CA TRP A 944 -10.53 -3.06 -21.79
C TRP A 944 -10.69 -4.44 -22.46
N LEU A 945 -11.90 -5.02 -22.49
CA LEU A 945 -12.18 -6.18 -23.34
C LEU A 945 -12.27 -5.72 -24.80
N ARG A 946 -11.78 -6.57 -25.69
CA ARG A 946 -11.78 -6.27 -27.13
C ARG A 946 -13.19 -6.26 -27.71
N ASP A 947 -13.51 -5.19 -28.43
CA ASP A 947 -14.71 -5.09 -29.27
C ASP A 947 -14.36 -4.55 -30.67
N GLU A 948 -14.55 -5.39 -31.71
CA GLU A 948 -14.29 -5.01 -33.10
C GLU A 948 -15.25 -3.95 -33.65
N SER A 949 -16.33 -3.64 -32.92
CA SER A 949 -17.21 -2.51 -33.24
C SER A 949 -16.56 -1.15 -32.98
N ILE A 950 -15.55 -1.11 -32.10
CA ILE A 950 -14.80 0.09 -31.74
C ILE A 950 -13.69 0.32 -32.78
N PRO A 951 -13.46 1.57 -33.24
CA PRO A 951 -12.39 1.88 -34.18
C PRO A 951 -11.00 1.41 -33.73
N ALA A 952 -10.19 0.95 -34.69
CA ALA A 952 -8.82 0.46 -34.44
C ALA A 952 -7.87 1.54 -33.88
N GLU A 953 -8.15 2.82 -34.15
CA GLU A 953 -7.37 3.95 -33.60
C GLU A 953 -7.56 4.15 -32.08
N TYR A 954 -8.57 3.50 -31.49
CA TYR A 954 -8.75 3.37 -30.03
C TYR A 954 -8.45 1.96 -29.57
N GLY A 955 -7.68 1.21 -30.37
CA GLY A 955 -7.27 -0.13 -30.03
C GLY A 955 -8.40 -1.13 -29.84
N TRP A 956 -9.57 -0.89 -30.45
CA TRP A 956 -10.77 -1.72 -30.27
C TRP A 956 -11.25 -1.80 -28.81
N ARG A 957 -10.96 -0.80 -27.96
CA ARG A 957 -11.36 -0.77 -26.54
C ARG A 957 -12.16 0.48 -26.22
N GLU A 958 -13.16 0.29 -25.38
CA GLU A 958 -13.97 1.39 -24.85
C GLU A 958 -13.11 2.31 -23.97
N LEU A 959 -12.14 1.75 -23.25
CA LEU A 959 -11.20 2.47 -22.39
C LEU A 959 -10.48 3.64 -23.08
N PHE A 960 -10.20 3.54 -24.39
CA PHE A 960 -9.50 4.58 -25.16
C PHE A 960 -10.44 5.46 -25.99
N VAL A 961 -11.75 5.19 -25.94
CA VAL A 961 -12.73 6.04 -26.65
C VAL A 961 -12.79 7.40 -25.95
N PRO A 962 -12.69 8.51 -26.70
CA PRO A 962 -12.85 9.84 -26.15
C PRO A 962 -14.21 10.02 -25.47
N ASP A 963 -14.19 10.53 -24.23
CA ASP A 963 -15.39 11.00 -23.56
C ASP A 963 -15.89 12.27 -24.26
N GLU A 964 -17.21 12.39 -24.45
CA GLU A 964 -17.80 13.54 -25.15
C GLU A 964 -17.53 14.87 -24.44
N ARG A 965 -17.33 14.86 -23.12
CA ARG A 965 -16.99 16.05 -22.31
C ARG A 965 -15.59 16.54 -22.63
N TYR A 966 -14.61 15.64 -22.58
CA TYR A 966 -13.18 16.00 -22.58
C TYR A 966 -12.54 15.98 -23.97
N GLY A 967 -13.09 15.22 -24.92
CA GLY A 967 -12.49 15.02 -26.24
C GLY A 967 -11.26 14.09 -26.25
N VAL A 968 -10.91 13.53 -25.09
CA VAL A 968 -9.91 12.48 -24.86
C VAL A 968 -10.56 11.40 -23.95
N SER A 969 -9.92 10.24 -23.79
CA SER A 969 -10.43 9.23 -22.87
C SER A 969 -10.41 9.74 -21.42
N ILE A 970 -11.24 9.16 -20.55
CA ILE A 970 -11.26 9.46 -19.11
C ILE A 970 -9.86 9.29 -18.51
N ASP A 971 -9.19 8.19 -18.84
CA ASP A 971 -7.85 7.87 -18.34
C ASP A 971 -6.82 8.95 -18.74
N GLN A 972 -6.88 9.44 -19.99
CA GLN A 972 -6.00 10.52 -20.43
C GLN A 972 -6.37 11.86 -19.76
N HIS A 973 -7.65 12.14 -19.54
CA HIS A 973 -8.08 13.36 -18.86
C HIS A 973 -7.54 13.46 -17.43
N LEU A 974 -7.51 12.33 -16.69
CA LEU A 974 -6.93 12.27 -15.34
C LEU A 974 -5.41 12.53 -15.33
N ILE A 975 -4.71 12.14 -16.39
CA ILE A 975 -3.28 12.42 -16.57
C ILE A 975 -3.08 13.90 -16.91
N ASP A 976 -3.82 14.42 -17.90
CA ASP A 976 -3.69 15.78 -18.41
C ASP A 976 -4.05 16.86 -17.37
N THR A 977 -4.82 16.47 -16.35
CA THR A 977 -5.18 17.31 -15.19
C THR A 977 -4.32 17.04 -13.95
N TYR A 978 -3.27 16.22 -14.08
CA TYR A 978 -2.32 15.86 -13.02
C TYR A 978 -2.93 15.17 -11.80
N VAL A 979 -4.14 14.61 -11.94
CA VAL A 979 -4.82 13.85 -10.87
C VAL A 979 -4.07 12.53 -10.61
N VAL A 980 -3.54 11.90 -11.66
CA VAL A 980 -2.69 10.69 -11.53
C VAL A 980 -1.36 11.01 -10.82
N GLU A 981 -0.74 12.14 -11.12
CA GLU A 981 0.50 12.57 -10.49
C GLU A 981 0.29 12.86 -8.99
N GLY A 982 -0.75 13.63 -8.67
CA GLY A 982 -1.24 13.85 -7.31
C GLY A 982 -0.29 14.59 -6.38
N ASP A 983 0.75 15.26 -6.89
CA ASP A 983 1.72 15.98 -6.04
C ASP A 983 1.47 17.50 -6.04
N PRO A 984 0.91 18.07 -4.95
CA PRO A 984 0.68 19.52 -4.85
C PRO A 984 1.97 20.34 -4.87
N LYS A 985 3.13 19.76 -4.52
CA LYS A 985 4.42 20.49 -4.46
C LYS A 985 4.97 20.83 -5.84
N LEU A 986 4.47 20.15 -6.87
CA LEU A 986 4.72 20.52 -8.26
C LEU A 986 3.94 21.75 -8.67
N GLN A 987 3.02 22.26 -7.84
CA GLN A 987 2.37 23.56 -8.01
C GLN A 987 1.73 23.73 -9.40
N ARG A 988 1.13 22.69 -9.98
CA ARG A 988 0.61 22.70 -11.37
C ARG A 988 -0.40 23.84 -11.61
N TYR A 989 -1.01 24.35 -10.54
CA TYR A 989 -2.01 25.41 -10.53
C TYR A 989 -1.50 26.69 -9.85
N ALA A 990 -0.34 27.21 -10.27
CA ALA A 990 0.34 28.33 -9.63
C ALA A 990 -0.44 29.67 -9.59
N ASP A 991 -1.44 29.84 -10.45
CA ASP A 991 -2.30 31.04 -10.52
C ASP A 991 -3.54 30.96 -9.60
N ASN A 992 -3.52 30.12 -8.55
CA ASN A 992 -4.63 29.98 -7.62
C ASN A 992 -4.71 31.13 -6.60
N TYR A 993 -5.38 32.22 -6.98
CA TYR A 993 -5.50 33.45 -6.19
C TYR A 993 -6.48 33.34 -5.01
N LEU A 994 -6.17 34.07 -3.93
CA LEU A 994 -7.11 34.31 -2.81
C LEU A 994 -8.47 34.83 -3.27
N ILE A 995 -9.53 34.46 -2.54
CA ILE A 995 -10.88 35.00 -2.77
C ILE A 995 -10.89 36.50 -2.43
N SER A 996 -11.26 37.37 -3.39
CA SER A 996 -11.11 38.83 -3.23
C SER A 996 -11.86 39.43 -2.04
N ASP A 997 -12.98 38.83 -1.66
CA ASP A 997 -13.87 39.33 -0.62
C ASP A 997 -13.36 39.03 0.79
N THR A 998 -12.39 38.10 0.94
CA THR A 998 -11.73 37.83 2.22
C THR A 998 -10.58 38.81 2.51
N LEU A 999 -10.25 39.71 1.57
CA LEU A 999 -9.19 40.71 1.74
C LEU A 999 -9.66 41.99 2.44
N GLU A 1000 -10.97 42.24 2.57
CA GLU A 1000 -11.49 43.48 3.17
C GLU A 1000 -11.05 43.62 4.64
N GLY A 1001 -10.16 44.57 4.91
CA GLY A 1001 -9.68 44.87 6.27
C GLY A 1001 -8.40 44.14 6.69
N THR A 1002 -7.78 43.37 5.79
CA THR A 1002 -6.46 42.75 5.99
C THR A 1002 -5.37 43.53 5.25
N ASP A 1003 -4.11 43.48 5.72
CA ASP A 1003 -2.95 44.13 5.07
C ASP A 1003 -2.32 43.24 3.96
N ILE A 1004 -3.08 42.27 3.44
CA ILE A 1004 -2.58 41.24 2.51
C ILE A 1004 -2.48 41.83 1.08
N PRO A 1005 -1.35 41.60 0.36
CA PRO A 1005 -1.19 42.07 -1.02
C PRO A 1005 -2.26 41.50 -1.98
N GLN A 1006 -2.74 42.35 -2.90
CA GLN A 1006 -3.59 41.88 -3.99
C GLN A 1006 -2.77 40.98 -4.92
N GLY A 1007 -3.24 39.76 -5.18
CA GLY A 1007 -2.57 38.78 -6.03
C GLY A 1007 -1.79 37.68 -5.30
N THR A 1008 -1.93 37.56 -3.97
CA THR A 1008 -1.41 36.40 -3.23
C THR A 1008 -2.09 35.11 -3.68
N THR A 1009 -1.29 34.05 -3.86
CA THR A 1009 -1.70 32.74 -4.38
C THR A 1009 -1.36 31.63 -3.39
N GLN A 1010 -2.13 30.54 -3.41
CA GLN A 1010 -1.76 29.27 -2.77
C GLN A 1010 -1.50 28.24 -3.87
N PRO A 1011 -0.24 28.03 -4.29
CA PRO A 1011 0.07 27.18 -5.42
C PRO A 1011 0.11 25.68 -5.06
N ASN A 1012 0.18 25.30 -3.78
CA ASN A 1012 0.24 23.90 -3.34
C ASN A 1012 -1.16 23.27 -3.30
N VAL A 1013 -1.82 23.22 -4.46
CA VAL A 1013 -3.18 22.67 -4.61
C VAL A 1013 -3.23 21.64 -5.73
N ILE A 1014 -4.17 20.70 -5.62
CA ILE A 1014 -4.50 19.72 -6.66
C ILE A 1014 -5.86 20.05 -7.30
N PHE A 1015 -6.20 19.33 -8.37
CA PHE A 1015 -7.44 19.53 -9.11
C PHE A 1015 -8.59 18.71 -8.52
N ASP A 1016 -9.69 19.37 -8.21
CA ASP A 1016 -10.95 18.73 -7.82
C ASP A 1016 -11.71 18.28 -9.07
N ILE A 1017 -11.42 17.04 -9.48
CA ILE A 1017 -11.94 16.45 -10.72
C ILE A 1017 -13.42 16.03 -10.62
N ASP A 1018 -13.89 15.67 -9.43
CA ASP A 1018 -15.30 15.34 -9.20
C ASP A 1018 -16.14 16.57 -8.86
N ASN A 1019 -15.50 17.60 -8.30
CA ASN A 1019 -16.17 18.84 -7.90
C ASN A 1019 -17.41 18.56 -7.03
N VAL A 1020 -17.35 17.61 -6.08
CA VAL A 1020 -18.52 17.21 -5.24
C VAL A 1020 -19.12 18.36 -4.43
N SER A 1021 -18.36 19.45 -4.28
CA SER A 1021 -18.80 20.68 -3.63
C SER A 1021 -19.53 21.67 -4.55
N ASP A 1022 -19.71 21.33 -5.84
CA ASP A 1022 -20.25 22.24 -6.86
C ASP A 1022 -19.54 23.62 -6.90
N GLY A 1023 -18.21 23.59 -6.75
CA GLY A 1023 -17.32 24.74 -6.81
C GLY A 1023 -17.31 25.60 -5.54
N THR A 1024 -17.92 25.14 -4.44
CA THR A 1024 -17.93 25.87 -3.17
C THR A 1024 -16.79 25.50 -2.23
N ALA A 1025 -16.04 24.43 -2.52
CA ALA A 1025 -14.87 24.05 -1.71
C ALA A 1025 -13.85 25.20 -1.66
N ALA A 1026 -13.56 25.64 -0.44
CA ALA A 1026 -12.49 26.58 -0.15
C ALA A 1026 -11.95 26.35 1.27
N PHE A 1027 -10.67 26.65 1.46
CA PHE A 1027 -9.92 26.22 2.64
C PHE A 1027 -9.19 27.40 3.27
N SER A 1028 -9.20 27.45 4.61
CA SER A 1028 -8.64 28.57 5.37
C SER A 1028 -7.15 28.36 5.66
N CYS A 1029 -6.38 29.46 5.71
CA CYS A 1029 -5.04 29.48 6.33
C CYS A 1029 -5.08 29.83 7.83
N GLY A 1030 -6.28 30.04 8.38
CA GLY A 1030 -6.50 30.37 9.77
C GLY A 1030 -6.61 29.14 10.67
N ASN A 1031 -7.07 29.37 11.90
CA ASN A 1031 -7.29 28.31 12.88
C ASN A 1031 -8.70 27.68 12.76
N SER A 1032 -9.58 28.24 11.92
CA SER A 1032 -10.88 27.64 11.62
C SER A 1032 -10.77 26.37 10.80
N ASP A 1033 -9.66 26.16 10.08
CA ASP A 1033 -9.30 24.91 9.45
C ASP A 1033 -7.92 24.49 9.94
N TRP A 1034 -7.89 23.54 10.87
CA TRP A 1034 -6.66 23.10 11.54
C TRP A 1034 -5.61 22.54 10.58
N SER A 1035 -6.02 22.08 9.39
CA SER A 1035 -5.12 21.59 8.35
C SER A 1035 -4.42 22.71 7.57
N GLY A 1036 -4.96 23.93 7.64
CA GLY A 1036 -4.49 25.11 6.93
C GLY A 1036 -2.99 25.38 7.11
N PRO A 1037 -2.53 25.66 8.35
CA PRO A 1037 -1.14 26.05 8.60
C PRO A 1037 -0.09 25.00 8.20
N SER A 1038 -0.30 23.73 8.56
CA SER A 1038 0.74 22.69 8.49
C SER A 1038 0.72 21.84 7.22
N GLU A 1039 -0.44 21.65 6.59
CA GLU A 1039 -0.59 20.70 5.48
C GLU A 1039 -0.78 21.37 4.13
N ASN A 1040 -1.48 22.50 4.07
CA ASN A 1040 -1.69 23.24 2.82
C ASN A 1040 -0.45 24.05 2.39
N GLY A 1041 0.58 24.13 3.24
CA GLY A 1041 1.74 24.99 3.02
C GLY A 1041 1.31 26.44 2.82
N CYS A 1042 0.45 26.94 3.70
CA CYS A 1042 0.05 28.34 3.70
C CYS A 1042 1.29 29.24 3.63
N PRO A 1043 1.28 30.31 2.82
CA PRO A 1043 2.37 31.27 2.84
C PRO A 1043 2.62 31.72 4.29
N ASP A 1044 3.89 31.75 4.73
CA ASP A 1044 4.26 32.07 6.13
C ASP A 1044 3.60 33.37 6.65
N GLU A 1045 3.36 34.33 5.75
CA GLU A 1045 2.69 35.60 6.04
C GLU A 1045 1.18 35.51 6.30
N LEU A 1046 0.55 34.39 5.93
CA LEU A 1046 -0.87 34.07 6.09
C LEU A 1046 -1.12 32.99 7.14
N GLU A 1047 -0.08 32.32 7.62
CA GLU A 1047 -0.20 31.25 8.62
C GLU A 1047 -0.93 31.75 9.88
N GLY A 1048 -2.07 31.12 10.20
CA GLY A 1048 -2.92 31.49 11.33
C GLY A 1048 -3.86 32.67 11.08
N ILE A 1049 -3.95 33.18 9.85
CA ILE A 1049 -4.89 34.25 9.43
C ILE A 1049 -6.08 33.63 8.69
N GLU A 1050 -7.30 33.98 9.10
CA GLU A 1050 -8.55 33.52 8.46
C GLU A 1050 -8.75 34.11 7.05
N VAL A 1051 -8.10 33.50 6.06
CA VAL A 1051 -8.28 33.77 4.63
C VAL A 1051 -8.48 32.48 3.88
N PHE A 1052 -9.38 32.51 2.89
CA PHE A 1052 -9.79 31.32 2.16
C PHE A 1052 -9.22 31.30 0.74
N PHE A 1053 -8.74 30.14 0.34
CA PHE A 1053 -8.30 29.85 -1.02
C PHE A 1053 -9.32 28.95 -1.71
N PRO A 1054 -9.70 29.25 -2.96
CA PRO A 1054 -10.49 28.31 -3.75
C PRO A 1054 -9.61 27.13 -4.18
N VAL A 1055 -10.24 26.09 -4.69
CA VAL A 1055 -9.55 24.97 -5.32
C VAL A 1055 -9.80 25.01 -6.83
N PRO A 1056 -8.82 24.70 -7.68
CA PRO A 1056 -9.07 24.40 -9.09
C PRO A 1056 -10.03 23.21 -9.22
N TYR A 1057 -11.15 23.38 -9.92
CA TYR A 1057 -12.19 22.35 -10.03
C TYR A 1057 -12.69 22.14 -11.46
N ALA A 1058 -13.34 21.01 -11.70
CA ALA A 1058 -14.05 20.72 -12.93
C ALA A 1058 -15.30 21.61 -13.10
N GLU A 1059 -15.38 22.36 -14.19
CA GLU A 1059 -16.53 23.23 -14.50
C GLU A 1059 -17.85 22.45 -14.57
N PRO A 1060 -19.01 23.07 -14.32
CA PRO A 1060 -20.32 22.42 -14.38
C PRO A 1060 -20.56 21.61 -15.67
N GLY A 1061 -20.84 20.32 -15.53
CA GLY A 1061 -21.02 19.35 -16.62
C GLY A 1061 -19.72 18.67 -17.09
N MET A 1062 -18.58 19.00 -16.49
CA MET A 1062 -17.26 18.41 -16.75
C MET A 1062 -16.76 17.55 -15.58
N GLU A 1063 -17.53 17.45 -14.49
CA GLU A 1063 -17.21 16.62 -13.32
C GLU A 1063 -17.07 15.16 -13.73
N LEU A 1064 -16.11 14.44 -13.16
CA LEU A 1064 -15.87 13.04 -13.52
C LEU A 1064 -17.04 12.13 -13.15
N ARG A 1065 -17.37 12.02 -11.85
CA ARG A 1065 -18.56 11.37 -11.26
C ARG A 1065 -19.10 10.19 -12.08
N LEU A 1066 -18.27 9.16 -12.30
CA LEU A 1066 -18.63 8.06 -13.20
C LEU A 1066 -19.64 7.12 -12.54
N ASN A 1067 -20.74 6.85 -13.25
CA ASN A 1067 -21.76 5.89 -12.87
C ASN A 1067 -21.99 4.92 -14.03
N LYS A 1068 -21.65 3.65 -13.83
CA LYS A 1068 -21.77 2.59 -14.82
C LYS A 1068 -22.96 1.68 -14.47
N PRO A 1069 -24.03 1.66 -15.27
CA PRO A 1069 -25.16 0.77 -15.01
C PRO A 1069 -24.74 -0.70 -15.19
N ARG A 1070 -25.05 -1.57 -14.21
CA ARG A 1070 -24.76 -3.01 -14.29
C ARG A 1070 -26.03 -3.87 -14.34
N SER A 1071 -26.88 -3.77 -13.32
CA SER A 1071 -28.19 -4.44 -13.26
C SER A 1071 -29.31 -3.38 -13.26
N GLU A 1072 -30.58 -3.79 -13.44
CA GLU A 1072 -31.69 -2.84 -13.58
C GLU A 1072 -31.84 -1.99 -12.31
N GLY A 1073 -31.37 -0.74 -12.37
CA GLY A 1073 -31.44 0.21 -11.26
C GLY A 1073 -30.22 0.24 -10.34
N HIS A 1074 -29.17 -0.54 -10.59
CA HIS A 1074 -27.93 -0.54 -9.80
C HIS A 1074 -26.69 -0.22 -10.65
N TYR A 1075 -25.70 0.36 -9.99
CA TYR A 1075 -24.54 0.96 -10.62
C TYR A 1075 -23.24 0.55 -9.93
N ASP A 1076 -22.19 0.45 -10.73
CA ASP A 1076 -20.83 0.63 -10.25
C ASP A 1076 -20.45 2.11 -10.39
N ALA A 1077 -19.67 2.66 -9.46
CA ALA A 1077 -19.33 4.07 -9.41
C ALA A 1077 -17.83 4.29 -9.18
N PHE A 1078 -17.33 5.42 -9.67
CA PHE A 1078 -15.96 5.88 -9.43
C PHE A 1078 -15.97 7.35 -9.02
N ARG A 1079 -15.25 7.68 -7.95
CA ARG A 1079 -15.06 9.04 -7.44
C ARG A 1079 -13.57 9.25 -7.10
N VAL A 1080 -13.07 10.46 -7.28
CA VAL A 1080 -11.78 10.94 -6.78
C VAL A 1080 -12.02 12.18 -5.91
N PRO A 1081 -12.58 12.02 -4.70
CA PRO A 1081 -12.95 13.16 -3.88
C PRO A 1081 -11.73 13.99 -3.47
N LEU A 1082 -11.86 15.31 -3.58
CA LEU A 1082 -10.96 16.25 -2.96
C LEU A 1082 -11.40 16.53 -1.53
N LEU A 1083 -10.62 16.04 -0.55
CA LEU A 1083 -10.88 16.25 0.87
C LEU A 1083 -10.10 17.45 1.43
N ARG A 1084 -8.92 17.73 0.87
CA ARG A 1084 -8.05 18.88 1.20
C ARG A 1084 -7.37 19.44 -0.05
N PRO A 1085 -6.96 20.72 -0.06
CA PRO A 1085 -6.29 21.35 -1.21
C PRO A 1085 -5.03 20.63 -1.64
N ALA A 1086 -4.21 20.18 -0.68
CA ALA A 1086 -2.96 19.46 -0.92
C ALA A 1086 -3.14 17.93 -0.94
N GLY A 1087 -4.38 17.44 -0.93
CA GLY A 1087 -4.71 16.02 -0.82
C GLY A 1087 -4.79 15.51 0.62
N GLN A 1088 -5.39 14.32 0.78
CA GLN A 1088 -5.61 13.66 2.07
C GLN A 1088 -5.53 12.14 1.87
N HIS A 1089 -4.94 11.41 2.82
CA HIS A 1089 -4.78 9.95 2.70
C HIS A 1089 -6.12 9.25 2.51
N GLY A 1090 -7.07 9.41 3.41
CA GLY A 1090 -8.36 8.74 3.39
C GLY A 1090 -9.46 9.67 3.84
N ILE A 1091 -10.64 9.13 4.12
CA ILE A 1091 -11.76 9.93 4.64
C ILE A 1091 -11.70 9.94 6.16
N TYR A 1092 -11.82 11.11 6.78
CA TYR A 1092 -11.85 11.25 8.24
C TYR A 1092 -13.28 11.36 8.76
N ASN A 1093 -13.43 11.59 10.06
CA ASN A 1093 -14.72 11.98 10.64
C ASN A 1093 -15.13 13.38 10.12
N ALA A 1094 -16.41 13.72 10.28
CA ALA A 1094 -16.94 15.00 9.84
C ALA A 1094 -16.18 16.22 10.39
N GLN A 1095 -15.99 17.19 9.51
CA GLN A 1095 -15.26 18.44 9.69
C GLN A 1095 -16.21 19.64 9.45
N PRO A 1096 -17.23 19.87 10.32
CA PRO A 1096 -18.37 20.77 10.07
C PRO A 1096 -18.00 22.27 10.03
N PHE A 1097 -16.75 22.60 10.34
CA PHE A 1097 -16.19 23.95 10.30
C PHE A 1097 -15.75 24.37 8.89
N ARG A 1098 -15.66 23.42 7.94
CA ARG A 1098 -15.33 23.70 6.54
C ARG A 1098 -16.55 24.28 5.83
N ILE A 1099 -16.30 25.05 4.77
CA ILE A 1099 -17.39 25.58 3.92
C ILE A 1099 -18.17 24.45 3.25
N PHE A 1100 -17.45 23.41 2.83
CA PHE A 1100 -18.01 22.14 2.39
C PHE A 1100 -17.26 21.02 3.12
N ASP A 1101 -17.98 20.21 3.89
CA ASP A 1101 -17.44 19.09 4.65
C ASP A 1101 -17.38 17.83 3.76
N ALA A 1102 -16.36 17.80 2.91
CA ALA A 1102 -16.16 16.69 1.98
C ALA A 1102 -16.01 15.34 2.70
N ASP A 1103 -15.45 15.30 3.91
CA ASP A 1103 -15.34 14.08 4.70
C ASP A 1103 -16.75 13.55 5.09
N ALA A 1104 -17.60 14.42 5.64
CA ALA A 1104 -18.98 14.07 5.95
C ALA A 1104 -19.76 13.58 4.71
N TYR A 1105 -19.67 14.36 3.62
CA TYR A 1105 -20.34 14.05 2.37
C TYR A 1105 -19.97 12.67 1.85
N MET A 1106 -18.67 12.37 1.77
CA MET A 1106 -18.20 11.13 1.18
C MET A 1106 -18.52 9.91 2.04
N VAL A 1107 -18.55 10.02 3.39
CA VAL A 1107 -19.07 8.92 4.24
C VAL A 1107 -20.56 8.73 4.01
N ASN A 1108 -21.37 9.80 4.01
CA ASN A 1108 -22.82 9.71 3.78
C ASN A 1108 -23.12 9.05 2.43
N TYR A 1109 -22.42 9.48 1.37
CA TYR A 1109 -22.53 8.90 0.03
C TYR A 1109 -22.11 7.43 0.01
N THR A 1110 -21.00 7.08 0.67
CA THR A 1110 -20.53 5.68 0.77
C THR A 1110 -21.56 4.80 1.46
N VAL A 1111 -22.09 5.20 2.61
CA VAL A 1111 -23.10 4.43 3.37
C VAL A 1111 -24.37 4.24 2.53
N ARG A 1112 -24.83 5.30 1.86
CA ARG A 1112 -26.00 5.26 0.97
C ARG A 1112 -25.79 4.31 -0.22
N PHE A 1113 -24.63 4.36 -0.86
CA PHE A 1113 -24.28 3.43 -1.94
C PHE A 1113 -24.27 2.00 -1.42
N LEU A 1114 -23.59 1.75 -0.31
CA LEU A 1114 -23.42 0.41 0.23
C LEU A 1114 -24.76 -0.21 0.66
N GLY A 1115 -25.52 0.54 1.45
CA GLY A 1115 -26.80 0.12 2.00
C GLY A 1115 -27.89 -0.14 0.96
N SER A 1116 -27.83 0.57 -0.17
CA SER A 1116 -28.73 0.36 -1.31
C SER A 1116 -28.26 -0.72 -2.29
N GLY A 1117 -27.13 -1.39 -2.01
CA GLY A 1117 -26.51 -2.34 -2.94
C GLY A 1117 -26.15 -1.70 -4.28
N GLY A 1118 -25.73 -0.43 -4.28
CA GLY A 1118 -25.35 0.32 -5.49
C GLY A 1118 -26.51 0.94 -6.27
N ALA A 1119 -27.74 0.96 -5.73
CA ALA A 1119 -28.88 1.61 -6.41
C ALA A 1119 -28.80 3.14 -6.38
N ASN A 1120 -28.19 3.70 -5.34
CA ASN A 1120 -28.14 5.14 -5.10
C ASN A 1120 -26.76 5.72 -5.41
N VAL A 1121 -26.65 6.41 -6.55
CA VAL A 1121 -25.41 7.08 -7.04
C VAL A 1121 -25.61 8.55 -7.39
N GLU A 1122 -26.79 9.08 -7.09
CA GLU A 1122 -27.13 10.47 -7.35
C GLU A 1122 -26.38 11.38 -6.39
N ASP A 1123 -25.78 12.42 -6.94
CA ASP A 1123 -25.06 13.46 -6.23
C ASP A 1123 -26.05 14.58 -5.87
N GLU A 1124 -26.27 14.82 -4.58
CA GLU A 1124 -27.13 15.91 -4.10
C GLU A 1124 -26.27 16.99 -3.44
N SER A 1125 -26.34 18.21 -3.98
CA SER A 1125 -25.56 19.35 -3.50
C SER A 1125 -25.88 19.68 -2.04
N GLY A 1126 -24.85 19.96 -1.24
CA GLY A 1126 -25.00 20.42 0.15
C GLY A 1126 -25.42 19.34 1.16
N CYS A 1127 -25.27 18.05 0.81
CA CYS A 1127 -25.46 16.93 1.73
C CYS A 1127 -24.19 16.55 2.51
N ASP A 1128 -23.31 17.53 2.72
CA ASP A 1128 -22.11 17.47 3.56
C ASP A 1128 -22.43 17.69 5.05
N CYS A 1129 -23.67 17.36 5.43
CA CYS A 1129 -24.19 17.59 6.75
C CYS A 1129 -23.90 16.44 7.71
N THR A 1130 -23.98 16.74 9.00
CA THR A 1130 -23.82 15.73 10.07
C THR A 1130 -25.15 15.36 10.72
N ALA A 1131 -26.04 16.33 10.93
CA ALA A 1131 -27.23 16.12 11.78
C ALA A 1131 -28.39 17.05 11.40
N SER A 1132 -29.63 16.67 11.69
CA SER A 1132 -30.78 17.56 11.45
C SER A 1132 -30.97 18.64 12.52
N HIS A 1133 -30.49 18.38 13.75
CA HIS A 1133 -30.50 19.33 14.87
C HIS A 1133 -29.45 18.92 15.93
N PRO A 1134 -29.02 19.85 16.82
CA PRO A 1134 -28.16 19.49 17.94
C PRO A 1134 -28.86 18.53 18.91
N VAL A 1135 -28.20 17.43 19.26
CA VAL A 1135 -28.74 16.40 20.17
C VAL A 1135 -28.23 16.64 21.59
N PRO A 1136 -29.12 16.88 22.58
CA PRO A 1136 -28.73 16.92 23.98
C PRO A 1136 -28.31 15.54 24.46
N TYR A 1137 -27.08 15.45 24.96
CA TYR A 1137 -26.58 14.26 25.64
C TYR A 1137 -26.87 14.37 27.14
N ILE A 1138 -27.60 13.40 27.69
CA ILE A 1138 -27.98 13.36 29.11
C ILE A 1138 -27.37 12.12 29.74
N ARG A 1139 -26.70 12.29 30.88
CA ARG A 1139 -26.25 11.20 31.74
C ARG A 1139 -26.83 11.40 33.14
N ASP A 1140 -27.56 10.41 33.64
CA ASP A 1140 -28.23 10.44 34.96
C ASP A 1140 -29.07 11.72 35.20
N GLY A 1141 -29.71 12.23 34.14
CA GLY A 1141 -30.48 13.47 34.17
C GLY A 1141 -29.66 14.76 34.12
N GLU A 1142 -28.33 14.70 34.00
CA GLU A 1142 -27.44 15.84 33.80
C GLU A 1142 -26.98 15.95 32.33
N SER A 1143 -26.97 17.17 31.78
CA SER A 1143 -26.48 17.39 30.42
C SER A 1143 -24.95 17.38 30.38
N ILE A 1144 -24.39 16.58 29.46
CA ILE A 1144 -22.94 16.38 29.30
C ILE A 1144 -22.43 16.78 27.89
N THR A 1145 -23.21 17.60 27.18
CA THR A 1145 -22.96 17.95 25.77
C THR A 1145 -21.51 18.37 25.53
N PRO A 1146 -20.87 17.94 24.42
CA PRO A 1146 -19.58 18.46 24.03
C PRO A 1146 -19.60 19.98 23.98
N ALA A 1147 -18.46 20.57 24.33
CA ALA A 1147 -18.26 22.00 24.33
C ALA A 1147 -17.16 22.37 23.34
N LEU A 1148 -17.42 23.41 22.55
CA LEU A 1148 -16.42 24.13 21.78
C LEU A 1148 -15.67 25.08 22.72
N GLY A 1149 -14.61 24.55 23.34
CA GLY A 1149 -13.91 25.25 24.41
C GLY A 1149 -14.82 25.45 25.62
N ASP A 1150 -15.17 26.70 25.93
CA ASP A 1150 -15.98 27.05 27.10
C ASP A 1150 -17.50 27.17 26.82
N ARG A 1151 -17.97 26.93 25.58
CA ARG A 1151 -19.39 27.04 25.19
C ARG A 1151 -19.96 25.74 24.64
N ALA A 1152 -21.27 25.53 24.78
CA ALA A 1152 -21.96 24.38 24.18
C ALA A 1152 -21.98 24.46 22.65
N CYS A 1153 -22.09 23.30 21.99
CA CYS A 1153 -22.35 23.20 20.55
C CYS A 1153 -23.72 23.83 20.20
N GLU A 1154 -23.74 24.58 19.11
CA GLU A 1154 -24.93 25.19 18.51
C GLU A 1154 -25.15 24.63 17.10
N ALA A 1155 -26.28 24.96 16.48
CA ALA A 1155 -26.63 24.49 15.13
C ALA A 1155 -25.57 24.80 14.07
N GLU A 1156 -24.92 25.96 14.20
CA GLU A 1156 -23.88 26.43 13.28
C GLU A 1156 -22.61 25.57 13.35
N ASP A 1157 -22.41 24.80 14.43
CA ASP A 1157 -21.22 23.97 14.65
C ASP A 1157 -21.34 22.56 14.06
N LEU A 1158 -22.50 22.18 13.51
CA LEU A 1158 -22.82 20.81 13.06
C LEU A 1158 -23.08 20.68 11.56
N HIS A 1159 -23.03 21.79 10.81
CA HIS A 1159 -23.47 21.86 9.42
C HIS A 1159 -24.81 21.13 9.21
N LEU A 1160 -25.92 21.69 9.72
CA LEU A 1160 -27.19 20.96 9.81
C LEU A 1160 -27.72 20.53 8.44
N CYS A 1161 -28.27 19.31 8.38
CA CYS A 1161 -28.85 18.76 7.17
C CYS A 1161 -30.03 19.60 6.67
N PRO A 1162 -29.97 20.07 5.41
CA PRO A 1162 -31.15 20.67 4.80
C PRO A 1162 -32.24 19.61 4.61
N GLU A 1163 -33.49 20.05 4.46
CA GLU A 1163 -34.65 19.17 4.29
C GLU A 1163 -34.46 18.20 3.10
N GLU A 1164 -33.81 18.65 2.03
CA GLU A 1164 -33.51 17.87 0.84
C GLU A 1164 -32.56 16.69 1.14
N CYS A 1165 -31.59 16.87 2.04
CA CYS A 1165 -30.66 15.81 2.46
C CYS A 1165 -31.22 14.90 3.55
N SER A 1166 -32.33 15.29 4.19
CA SER A 1166 -33.04 14.40 5.13
C SER A 1166 -33.65 13.18 4.43
N GLU A 1167 -33.84 13.27 3.10
CA GLU A 1167 -34.23 12.13 2.27
C GLU A 1167 -33.16 11.02 2.28
N TRP A 1168 -31.87 11.38 2.50
CA TRP A 1168 -30.72 10.66 3.09
C TRP A 1168 -31.01 9.45 4.00
N GLY A 1169 -32.13 9.51 4.72
CA GLY A 1169 -32.40 8.59 5.82
C GLY A 1169 -31.53 8.88 7.05
N LEU A 1170 -30.86 10.04 7.11
CA LEU A 1170 -30.12 10.49 8.29
C LEU A 1170 -31.09 10.82 9.43
N TYR A 1171 -31.09 9.96 10.44
CA TYR A 1171 -31.85 10.08 11.68
C TYR A 1171 -30.97 10.67 12.79
N THR A 1172 -31.55 11.57 13.57
CA THR A 1172 -30.96 12.09 14.81
C THR A 1172 -32.03 12.07 15.92
N PRO A 1173 -31.76 11.50 17.09
CA PRO A 1173 -32.72 11.43 18.18
C PRO A 1173 -32.97 12.80 18.82
N ASP A 1174 -34.14 13.00 19.43
CA ASP A 1174 -34.46 14.23 20.16
C ASP A 1174 -33.51 14.44 21.37
N ILE A 1175 -33.12 13.34 22.03
CA ILE A 1175 -32.24 13.27 23.20
C ILE A 1175 -31.54 11.91 23.18
N ALA A 1176 -30.24 11.88 23.49
CA ALA A 1176 -29.53 10.65 23.83
C ALA A 1176 -29.32 10.58 25.35
N GLU A 1177 -29.96 9.60 26.00
CA GLU A 1177 -29.97 9.47 27.46
C GLU A 1177 -29.22 8.20 27.88
N CYS A 1178 -28.05 8.38 28.50
CA CYS A 1178 -27.34 7.33 29.22
C CYS A 1178 -27.84 7.29 30.67
N VAL A 1179 -28.37 6.15 31.09
CA VAL A 1179 -28.80 5.91 32.48
C VAL A 1179 -27.83 4.93 33.10
N THR A 1180 -27.08 5.38 34.10
CA THR A 1180 -26.22 4.50 34.90
C THR A 1180 -27.01 4.08 36.15
N ASP A 1181 -27.32 2.78 36.25
CA ASP A 1181 -28.10 2.22 37.36
C ASP A 1181 -27.38 2.28 38.71
#